data_AF-A0AAP5H0T0-F1
#
_entry.id   AF-A0AAP5H0T0-F1
#
_cell.length_a   1.000
_cell.length_b   1.000
_cell.length_c   1.000
_cell.angle_alpha   90.00
_cell.angle_beta   90.00
_cell.angle_gamma   90.00
#
_symmetry.space_group_name_H-M   'P 1'
#
loop_
_entity.id
_entity.type
_entity.pdbx_description
1 polymer ?
#
loop_
_entity_poly.entity_id
_entity_poly.type
_entity_poly.pdbx_seq_one_letter_code
_entity_poly.pdbx_strand_id
1 'polypeptide(L)'
;MKKIVGLMLALALLVSPISINKVYADMPSEFTYTESNSMATITGYTGSSSDIIIPDEIDGYPVTAIGNEAFHSKRLTSVTIPEGVLSIGSSAFHSNNLTSVTIPNSVTSISDRAFGFNNIVDLVIPDSVTSIGDYAFSSNNLSNVTLSNHVALIGTGAFFYNNLTSIILPSSLTSLSPSVFMSNKLTNIVIPEVVTSIGNGAFHSNELISVTIPDSVTTIEVDAFSVNKLLNVTIPNHVTTIERDAFANNKLVDVTIPNSVTSLASGVFSNNELTSITLPDHLTVIGYNAFNSNKLTNVTIPASVTSINSYAFASNSLNTITFEGSLPSLDASVVASQTKPNYTFENWYSDETLQAAWDFTNSIDPNTTFYSKYIPDKLTVSFNSNGGSQVTDLADINYDTTITAPVAPTKSGYVFGGWYVDQALTTTWNFNTDKVTENKTLFAKWNAINNPPVVPPVTSPAPVTSPVVPSVTPAVTPPVVEQEIEDTENIESEQEPEAPVEKYFTDIDGHWAENSINKLAQKGILKGYENGQFGPNDFIQRHHLALLINRLVKLDAVREVVSFEDVPTNHPSYSAILNLQQGGVIEGYKNSFNPSGQLTLGELAKILVHAFNIEQAKITGENQHWSYIYTQTLSELDIMKAEDIENGVNKPVTRALLADVLYRLLQYKQLI
;
A
#
# COMPACT_ATOMS: atom_id res chain seq x y z
N MET A 1 -22.60 -20.73 -25.94
CA MET A 1 -23.73 -19.90 -26.42
C MET A 1 -23.18 -18.63 -27.07
N LYS A 2 -23.88 -18.03 -28.03
CA LYS A 2 -23.42 -16.79 -28.71
C LYS A 2 -23.83 -15.55 -27.91
N LYS A 3 -22.89 -14.60 -27.68
CA LYS A 3 -22.99 -13.13 -27.83
C LYS A 3 -22.02 -12.38 -26.89
N ILE A 4 -21.71 -11.14 -27.25
CA ILE A 4 -20.94 -10.11 -26.52
C ILE A 4 -19.41 -10.36 -26.53
N VAL A 5 -18.78 -9.94 -27.63
CA VAL A 5 -17.41 -9.39 -27.62
C VAL A 5 -17.57 -7.90 -27.89
N GLY A 6 -17.09 -7.06 -26.98
CA GLY A 6 -17.15 -5.60 -27.08
C GLY A 6 -16.07 -5.08 -28.04
N LEU A 7 -16.46 -4.83 -29.29
CA LEU A 7 -15.57 -4.32 -30.32
C LEU A 7 -15.39 -2.80 -30.15
N MET A 8 -14.30 -2.34 -29.53
CA MET A 8 -13.86 -0.94 -29.68
C MET A 8 -13.22 -0.71 -31.07
N LEU A 9 -14.06 -0.80 -32.10
CA LEU A 9 -13.77 -0.21 -33.40
C LEU A 9 -14.10 1.28 -33.33
N ALA A 10 -13.32 2.10 -34.03
CA ALA A 10 -13.54 3.55 -34.13
C ALA A 10 -15.00 3.86 -34.50
N LEU A 11 -15.77 4.38 -33.54
CA LEU A 11 -17.16 4.77 -33.75
C LEU A 11 -17.21 6.15 -34.38
N ALA A 12 -16.87 6.22 -35.67
CA ALA A 12 -17.23 7.33 -36.54
C ALA A 12 -18.76 7.33 -36.69
N LEU A 13 -19.44 7.91 -35.69
CA LEU A 13 -20.88 8.13 -35.72
C LEU A 13 -21.20 9.16 -36.80
N LEU A 14 -21.58 8.65 -37.97
CA LEU A 14 -22.39 9.37 -38.95
C LEU A 14 -23.78 9.61 -38.34
N VAL A 15 -23.83 10.54 -37.37
CA VAL A 15 -25.08 11.22 -37.03
C VAL A 15 -25.38 12.14 -38.21
N SER A 16 -26.30 11.73 -39.08
CA SER A 16 -26.96 12.70 -39.96
C SER A 16 -27.52 13.81 -39.05
N PRO A 17 -27.15 15.09 -39.25
CA PRO A 17 -27.57 16.13 -38.33
C PRO A 17 -29.09 16.24 -38.37
N ILE A 18 -29.74 15.87 -37.26
CA ILE A 18 -31.05 16.42 -36.96
C ILE A 18 -30.79 17.90 -36.71
N SER A 19 -31.10 18.73 -37.70
CA SER A 19 -30.95 20.18 -37.64
C SER A 19 -31.93 20.80 -36.63
N ILE A 20 -31.66 20.57 -35.35
CA ILE A 20 -32.04 21.50 -34.31
C ILE A 20 -31.19 22.74 -34.57
N ASN A 21 -31.83 23.88 -34.83
CA ASN A 21 -31.13 25.16 -34.96
C ASN A 21 -30.40 25.47 -33.65
N LYS A 22 -29.11 25.08 -33.55
CA LYS A 22 -28.17 25.84 -32.72
C LYS A 22 -28.16 27.25 -33.33
N VAL A 23 -28.72 28.20 -32.60
CA VAL A 23 -28.63 29.61 -32.96
C VAL A 23 -27.19 30.01 -32.69
N TYR A 24 -26.40 30.02 -33.76
CA TYR A 24 -25.01 30.45 -33.76
C TYR A 24 -24.84 31.80 -33.08
N ALA A 25 -23.88 31.91 -32.16
CA ALA A 25 -23.39 33.18 -31.63
C ALA A 25 -22.31 33.77 -32.57
N ASP A 26 -22.56 33.70 -33.88
CA ASP A 26 -21.58 33.98 -34.91
C ASP A 26 -21.74 35.41 -35.43
N MET A 27 -21.21 36.38 -34.69
CA MET A 27 -20.82 37.65 -35.28
C MET A 27 -19.33 37.86 -35.08
N PRO A 28 -18.53 37.95 -36.16
CA PRO A 28 -17.10 38.28 -36.08
C PRO A 28 -16.81 39.56 -35.29
N SER A 29 -17.77 40.48 -35.19
CA SER A 29 -17.70 41.69 -34.37
C SER A 29 -17.63 41.46 -32.85
N GLU A 30 -17.96 40.27 -32.35
CA GLU A 30 -17.74 39.93 -30.93
C GLU A 30 -16.27 39.60 -30.63
N PHE A 31 -15.45 39.33 -31.66
CA PHE A 31 -14.03 39.00 -31.53
C PHE A 31 -13.16 40.20 -31.90
N THR A 32 -12.18 40.54 -31.05
CA THR A 32 -11.07 41.40 -31.46
C THR A 32 -9.94 40.53 -31.98
N TYR A 33 -9.28 40.97 -33.05
CA TYR A 33 -8.18 40.22 -33.67
C TYR A 33 -7.10 41.16 -34.21
N THR A 34 -5.94 40.59 -34.54
CA THR A 34 -4.88 41.23 -35.32
C THR A 34 -4.58 40.41 -36.57
N GLU A 35 -4.39 41.07 -37.70
CA GLU A 35 -3.93 40.46 -38.95
C GLU A 35 -2.40 40.50 -39.03
N SER A 36 -1.80 39.40 -39.48
CA SER A 36 -0.40 39.37 -39.93
C SER A 36 -0.20 38.27 -40.96
N ASN A 37 0.50 38.56 -42.06
CA ASN A 37 0.77 37.62 -43.16
C ASN A 37 -0.50 36.97 -43.75
N SER A 38 -1.60 37.72 -43.81
CA SER A 38 -2.93 37.25 -44.24
C SER A 38 -3.52 36.16 -43.34
N MET A 39 -3.18 36.17 -42.05
CA MET A 39 -3.74 35.28 -41.02
C MET A 39 -4.26 36.10 -39.84
N ALA A 40 -5.37 35.66 -39.23
CA ALA A 40 -5.94 36.27 -38.04
C ALA A 40 -5.45 35.60 -36.75
N THR A 41 -5.10 36.42 -35.76
CA THR A 41 -4.92 36.02 -34.36
C THR A 41 -6.00 36.67 -33.51
N ILE A 42 -6.85 35.89 -32.85
CA ILE A 42 -7.88 36.44 -31.96
C ILE A 42 -7.22 36.97 -30.68
N THR A 43 -7.43 38.23 -30.35
CA THR A 43 -6.86 38.92 -29.18
C THR A 43 -7.87 39.14 -28.06
N GLY A 44 -9.15 38.86 -28.29
CA GLY A 44 -10.19 39.11 -27.28
C GLY A 44 -11.58 38.66 -27.71
N TYR A 45 -12.41 38.28 -26.74
CA TYR A 45 -13.86 38.10 -26.88
C TYR A 45 -14.61 39.15 -26.07
N THR A 46 -15.55 39.85 -26.71
CA THR A 46 -16.35 40.95 -26.15
C THR A 46 -17.84 40.63 -26.07
N GLY A 47 -18.25 39.50 -26.65
CA GLY A 47 -19.61 38.99 -26.59
C GLY A 47 -20.03 38.48 -25.21
N SER A 48 -21.27 37.98 -25.14
CA SER A 48 -21.91 37.57 -23.89
C SER A 48 -22.32 36.09 -23.84
N SER A 49 -22.05 35.32 -24.91
CA SER A 49 -22.31 33.88 -24.90
C SER A 49 -21.32 33.15 -23.98
N SER A 50 -21.76 32.00 -23.48
CA SER A 50 -20.91 31.05 -22.73
C SER A 50 -20.71 29.71 -23.45
N ASP A 51 -21.50 29.39 -24.49
CA ASP A 51 -21.18 28.37 -25.50
C ASP A 51 -20.73 29.15 -26.74
N ILE A 52 -19.44 29.02 -27.10
CA ILE A 52 -18.85 29.74 -28.22
C ILE A 52 -18.27 28.79 -29.27
N ILE A 53 -18.41 29.19 -30.53
CA ILE A 53 -17.69 28.60 -31.65
C ILE A 53 -16.73 29.69 -32.13
N ILE A 54 -15.43 29.38 -32.14
CA ILE A 54 -14.44 30.27 -32.75
C ILE A 54 -14.53 30.07 -34.26
N PRO A 55 -14.71 31.13 -35.07
CA PRO A 55 -14.84 30.98 -36.51
C PRO A 55 -13.50 30.61 -37.16
N ASP A 56 -13.56 29.78 -38.21
CA ASP A 56 -12.42 29.39 -39.03
C ASP A 56 -11.74 30.60 -39.73
N GLU A 57 -12.51 31.68 -39.95
CA GLU A 57 -12.11 32.88 -40.71
C GLU A 57 -12.73 34.15 -40.10
N ILE A 58 -11.98 35.26 -40.09
CA ILE A 58 -12.48 36.60 -39.75
C ILE A 58 -12.08 37.58 -40.86
N ASP A 59 -13.05 38.30 -41.43
CA ASP A 59 -12.86 39.33 -42.47
C ASP A 59 -12.01 38.90 -43.69
N GLY A 60 -12.06 37.62 -44.10
CA GLY A 60 -11.26 37.06 -45.20
C GLY A 60 -9.95 36.39 -44.77
N TYR A 61 -9.61 36.42 -43.47
CA TYR A 61 -8.36 35.88 -42.94
C TYR A 61 -8.60 34.62 -42.09
N PRO A 62 -7.94 33.49 -42.38
CA PRO A 62 -8.06 32.28 -41.57
C PRO A 62 -7.55 32.52 -40.14
N VAL A 63 -8.27 32.01 -39.14
CA VAL A 63 -7.90 32.09 -37.73
C VAL A 63 -6.88 31.01 -37.42
N THR A 64 -5.62 31.42 -37.24
CA THR A 64 -4.49 30.49 -37.04
C THR A 64 -3.92 30.53 -35.62
N ALA A 65 -4.35 31.47 -34.79
CA ALA A 65 -3.90 31.57 -33.41
C ALA A 65 -4.94 32.20 -32.49
N ILE A 66 -4.93 31.75 -31.24
CA ILE A 66 -5.65 32.39 -30.14
C ILE A 66 -4.60 33.08 -29.27
N GLY A 67 -4.67 34.39 -29.19
CA GLY A 67 -3.73 35.23 -28.44
C GLY A 67 -3.89 35.13 -26.93
N ASN A 68 -2.91 35.71 -26.22
CA ASN A 68 -2.88 35.71 -24.77
C ASN A 68 -4.14 36.37 -24.18
N GLU A 69 -4.69 35.76 -23.14
CA GLU A 69 -5.90 36.21 -22.41
C GLU A 69 -7.18 36.42 -23.24
N ALA A 70 -7.22 36.02 -24.52
CA ALA A 70 -8.31 36.35 -25.44
C ALA A 70 -9.73 36.00 -24.91
N PHE A 71 -9.86 34.87 -24.21
CA PHE A 71 -11.08 34.39 -23.57
C PHE A 71 -10.94 34.29 -22.04
N HIS A 72 -9.99 35.00 -21.42
CA HIS A 72 -9.78 34.97 -19.97
C HIS A 72 -11.00 35.51 -19.20
N SER A 73 -11.43 34.76 -18.17
CA SER A 73 -12.51 35.16 -17.24
C SER A 73 -13.87 35.48 -17.91
N LYS A 74 -14.19 34.82 -19.03
CA LYS A 74 -15.43 35.05 -19.81
C LYS A 74 -16.62 34.20 -19.36
N ARG A 75 -16.45 33.32 -18.37
CA ARG A 75 -17.47 32.39 -17.84
C ARG A 75 -17.97 31.40 -18.90
N LEU A 76 -17.12 31.04 -19.87
CA LEU A 76 -17.43 30.07 -20.91
C LEU A 76 -17.69 28.70 -20.30
N THR A 77 -18.75 28.04 -20.73
CA THR A 77 -19.10 26.66 -20.36
C THR A 77 -18.64 25.65 -21.42
N SER A 78 -18.50 26.11 -22.68
CA SER A 78 -17.95 25.33 -23.79
C SER A 78 -17.29 26.25 -24.84
N VAL A 79 -16.29 25.71 -25.54
CA VAL A 79 -15.67 26.33 -26.71
C VAL A 79 -15.41 25.27 -27.78
N THR A 80 -15.74 25.61 -29.03
CA THR A 80 -15.25 24.90 -30.22
C THR A 80 -14.08 25.68 -30.80
N ILE A 81 -12.91 25.04 -30.89
CA ILE A 81 -11.70 25.59 -31.52
C ILE A 81 -11.61 24.98 -32.93
N PRO A 82 -11.51 25.77 -34.01
CA PRO A 82 -11.52 25.25 -35.37
C PRO A 82 -10.18 24.66 -35.78
N GLU A 83 -10.22 23.72 -36.73
CA GLU A 83 -9.04 23.21 -37.41
C GLU A 83 -8.36 24.35 -38.20
N GLY A 84 -7.04 24.43 -38.10
CA GLY A 84 -6.24 25.55 -38.62
C GLY A 84 -5.64 26.45 -37.53
N VAL A 85 -6.17 26.40 -36.29
CA VAL A 85 -5.51 27.02 -35.13
C VAL A 85 -4.23 26.26 -34.79
N LEU A 86 -3.09 26.94 -34.87
CA LEU A 86 -1.75 26.38 -34.68
C LEU A 86 -1.22 26.52 -33.24
N SER A 87 -1.71 27.53 -32.52
CA SER A 87 -1.24 27.88 -31.17
C SER A 87 -2.34 28.48 -30.29
N ILE A 88 -2.28 28.14 -29.00
CA ILE A 88 -3.15 28.67 -27.96
C ILE A 88 -2.27 29.43 -26.95
N GLY A 89 -2.46 30.74 -26.89
CA GLY A 89 -1.65 31.69 -26.12
C GLY A 89 -1.83 31.61 -24.60
N SER A 90 -0.95 32.30 -23.89
CA SER A 90 -0.91 32.26 -22.42
C SER A 90 -2.21 32.76 -21.81
N SER A 91 -2.75 32.02 -20.84
CA SER A 91 -4.02 32.30 -20.17
C SER A 91 -5.24 32.43 -21.10
N ALA A 92 -5.16 31.95 -22.36
CA ALA A 92 -6.19 32.19 -23.39
C ALA A 92 -7.63 31.87 -22.93
N PHE A 93 -7.85 30.73 -22.27
CA PHE A 93 -9.14 30.28 -21.73
C PHE A 93 -9.12 30.15 -20.19
N HIS A 94 -8.20 30.83 -19.51
CA HIS A 94 -8.05 30.78 -18.06
C HIS A 94 -9.31 31.29 -17.31
N SER A 95 -9.56 30.80 -16.10
CA SER A 95 -10.66 31.24 -15.23
C SER A 95 -12.05 31.16 -15.88
N ASN A 96 -12.36 30.07 -16.56
CA ASN A 96 -13.68 29.84 -17.17
C ASN A 96 -14.42 28.69 -16.47
N ASN A 97 -15.53 28.26 -17.05
CA ASN A 97 -16.38 27.18 -16.57
C ASN A 97 -16.36 25.97 -17.53
N LEU A 98 -15.34 25.84 -18.40
CA LEU A 98 -15.28 24.81 -19.44
C LEU A 98 -15.32 23.42 -18.81
N THR A 99 -16.24 22.57 -19.27
CA THR A 99 -16.40 21.18 -18.78
C THR A 99 -15.68 20.16 -19.67
N SER A 100 -15.38 20.54 -20.91
CA SER A 100 -14.62 19.79 -21.90
C SER A 100 -13.95 20.76 -22.86
N VAL A 101 -12.86 20.34 -23.50
CA VAL A 101 -12.28 21.02 -24.66
C VAL A 101 -11.80 19.99 -25.68
N THR A 102 -12.03 20.26 -26.96
CA THR A 102 -11.38 19.53 -28.06
C THR A 102 -10.25 20.39 -28.60
N ILE A 103 -9.02 19.88 -28.53
CA ILE A 103 -7.84 20.53 -29.12
C ILE A 103 -7.67 19.97 -30.54
N PRO A 104 -7.77 20.80 -31.60
CA PRO A 104 -7.66 20.31 -32.98
C PRO A 104 -6.25 19.84 -33.34
N ASN A 105 -6.14 18.95 -34.32
CA ASN A 105 -4.86 18.34 -34.73
C ASN A 105 -3.90 19.33 -35.43
N SER A 106 -4.36 20.56 -35.70
CA SER A 106 -3.51 21.66 -36.14
C SER A 106 -2.68 22.30 -35.01
N VAL A 107 -3.06 22.14 -33.73
CA VAL A 107 -2.37 22.81 -32.60
C VAL A 107 -1.03 22.13 -32.32
N THR A 108 0.05 22.92 -32.33
CA THR A 108 1.41 22.42 -32.08
C THR A 108 1.94 22.71 -30.66
N SER A 109 1.36 23.70 -29.98
CA SER A 109 1.76 24.13 -28.64
C SER A 109 0.59 24.71 -27.85
N ILE A 110 0.58 24.44 -26.54
CA ILE A 110 -0.38 24.97 -25.58
C ILE A 110 0.39 25.77 -24.54
N SER A 111 0.21 27.09 -24.49
CA SER A 111 1.01 27.99 -23.65
C SER A 111 0.59 27.99 -22.17
N ASP A 112 1.38 28.65 -21.34
CA ASP A 112 1.17 28.75 -19.90
C ASP A 112 -0.25 29.15 -19.51
N ARG A 113 -0.84 28.46 -18.53
CA ARG A 113 -2.20 28.71 -17.99
C ARG A 113 -3.33 28.67 -19.01
N ALA A 114 -3.11 28.24 -20.26
CA ALA A 114 -4.07 28.34 -21.36
C ALA A 114 -5.49 27.86 -21.00
N PHE A 115 -5.63 26.78 -20.23
CA PHE A 115 -6.89 26.21 -19.75
C PHE A 115 -6.96 26.11 -18.22
N GLY A 116 -6.10 26.82 -17.48
CA GLY A 116 -6.09 26.79 -16.02
C GLY A 116 -7.37 27.36 -15.39
N PHE A 117 -7.75 26.87 -14.22
CA PHE A 117 -8.98 27.27 -13.51
C PHE A 117 -10.24 27.10 -14.38
N ASN A 118 -10.57 25.84 -14.67
CA ASN A 118 -11.75 25.40 -15.41
C ASN A 118 -12.38 24.18 -14.72
N ASN A 119 -13.35 23.51 -15.36
CA ASN A 119 -14.03 22.32 -14.85
C ASN A 119 -13.80 21.09 -15.75
N ILE A 120 -12.73 21.06 -16.56
CA ILE A 120 -12.50 20.04 -17.59
C ILE A 120 -12.32 18.68 -16.91
N VAL A 121 -13.07 17.66 -17.37
CA VAL A 121 -13.07 16.30 -16.77
C VAL A 121 -12.21 15.31 -17.55
N ASP A 122 -12.20 15.44 -18.89
CA ASP A 122 -11.48 14.57 -19.82
C ASP A 122 -10.70 15.42 -20.82
N LEU A 123 -9.48 14.99 -21.15
CA LEU A 123 -8.58 15.70 -22.05
C LEU A 123 -7.82 14.75 -22.96
N VAL A 124 -7.80 15.07 -24.25
CA VAL A 124 -6.94 14.41 -25.24
C VAL A 124 -5.99 15.47 -25.80
N ILE A 125 -4.69 15.22 -25.65
CA ILE A 125 -3.64 16.02 -26.30
C ILE A 125 -3.32 15.36 -27.65
N PRO A 126 -3.55 16.04 -28.79
CA PRO A 126 -3.34 15.46 -30.11
C PRO A 126 -1.85 15.26 -30.43
N ASP A 127 -1.56 14.38 -31.40
CA ASP A 127 -0.19 14.00 -31.77
C ASP A 127 0.68 15.18 -32.24
N SER A 128 0.06 16.25 -32.73
CA SER A 128 0.70 17.49 -33.17
C SER A 128 1.32 18.31 -32.04
N VAL A 129 0.86 18.15 -30.78
CA VAL A 129 1.35 18.95 -29.65
C VAL A 129 2.69 18.42 -29.16
N THR A 130 3.70 19.28 -29.23
CA THR A 130 5.08 18.97 -28.80
C THR A 130 5.41 19.50 -27.40
N SER A 131 4.65 20.50 -26.92
CA SER A 131 4.88 21.15 -25.63
C SER A 131 3.59 21.63 -24.95
N ILE A 132 3.54 21.44 -23.63
CA ILE A 132 2.49 21.92 -22.73
C ILE A 132 3.13 22.89 -21.73
N GLY A 133 2.65 24.13 -21.68
CA GLY A 133 3.21 25.20 -20.85
C GLY A 133 2.91 25.10 -19.34
N ASP A 134 3.48 26.03 -18.58
CA ASP A 134 3.37 26.07 -17.13
C ASP A 134 1.92 26.30 -16.68
N TYR A 135 1.42 25.47 -15.76
CA TYR A 135 0.05 25.54 -15.23
C TYR A 135 -1.08 25.41 -16.29
N ALA A 136 -0.77 24.95 -17.51
CA ALA A 136 -1.67 24.97 -18.67
C ALA A 136 -3.06 24.34 -18.41
N PHE A 137 -3.14 23.26 -17.63
CA PHE A 137 -4.39 22.57 -17.25
C PHE A 137 -4.59 22.49 -15.72
N SER A 138 -3.93 23.37 -14.98
CA SER A 138 -4.04 23.44 -13.52
C SER A 138 -5.45 23.79 -13.04
N SER A 139 -5.82 23.39 -11.82
CA SER A 139 -7.10 23.72 -11.18
C SER A 139 -8.29 23.34 -12.08
N ASN A 140 -8.37 22.05 -12.45
CA ASN A 140 -9.43 21.47 -13.24
C ASN A 140 -10.03 20.24 -12.53
N ASN A 141 -10.94 19.52 -13.19
CA ASN A 141 -11.53 18.29 -12.68
C ASN A 141 -10.96 17.04 -13.37
N LEU A 142 -9.79 17.13 -14.01
CA LEU A 142 -9.30 16.09 -14.92
C LEU A 142 -9.20 14.74 -14.21
N SER A 143 -9.88 13.75 -14.75
CA SER A 143 -9.86 12.37 -14.26
C SER A 143 -9.21 11.41 -15.26
N ASN A 144 -9.34 11.70 -16.56
CA ASN A 144 -8.67 11.00 -17.64
C ASN A 144 -7.91 11.99 -18.53
N VAL A 145 -6.62 11.73 -18.77
CA VAL A 145 -5.78 12.50 -19.70
C VAL A 145 -5.07 11.52 -20.63
N THR A 146 -5.25 11.70 -21.94
CA THR A 146 -4.45 11.02 -22.97
C THR A 146 -3.36 11.98 -23.45
N LEU A 147 -2.09 11.59 -23.27
CA LEU A 147 -0.92 12.32 -23.77
C LEU A 147 -0.40 11.67 -25.04
N SER A 148 -0.02 12.48 -26.02
CA SER A 148 0.76 12.06 -27.18
C SER A 148 2.19 11.70 -26.77
N ASN A 149 2.75 10.63 -27.37
CA ASN A 149 4.17 10.27 -27.19
C ASN A 149 5.15 11.28 -27.82
N HIS A 150 4.66 12.28 -28.56
CA HIS A 150 5.46 13.36 -29.14
C HIS A 150 5.60 14.58 -28.21
N VAL A 151 4.92 14.59 -27.05
CA VAL A 151 5.08 15.65 -26.04
C VAL A 151 6.46 15.54 -25.39
N ALA A 152 7.36 16.44 -25.78
CA ALA A 152 8.73 16.49 -25.29
C ALA A 152 8.89 17.33 -24.01
N LEU A 153 7.95 18.24 -23.74
CA LEU A 153 7.97 19.14 -22.58
C LEU A 153 6.58 19.26 -21.94
N ILE A 154 6.53 19.09 -20.62
CA ILE A 154 5.37 19.39 -19.78
C ILE A 154 5.83 20.38 -18.69
N GLY A 155 5.22 21.55 -18.66
CA GLY A 155 5.61 22.67 -17.80
C GLY A 155 5.34 22.45 -16.30
N THR A 156 5.88 23.36 -15.51
CA THR A 156 5.68 23.47 -14.06
C THR A 156 4.20 23.48 -13.73
N GLY A 157 3.74 22.58 -12.85
CA GLY A 157 2.34 22.54 -12.42
C GLY A 157 1.32 22.32 -13.53
N ALA A 158 1.70 21.82 -14.71
CA ALA A 158 0.80 21.73 -15.87
C ALA A 158 -0.52 20.99 -15.56
N PHE A 159 -0.50 19.97 -14.69
CA PHE A 159 -1.68 19.22 -14.22
C PHE A 159 -1.92 19.37 -12.71
N PHE A 160 -1.38 20.42 -12.08
CA PHE A 160 -1.58 20.74 -10.66
C PHE A 160 -3.07 20.86 -10.29
N TYR A 161 -3.47 20.32 -9.13
CA TYR A 161 -4.83 20.42 -8.59
C TYR A 161 -5.91 19.88 -9.55
N ASN A 162 -5.96 18.55 -9.66
CA ASN A 162 -6.86 17.80 -10.53
C ASN A 162 -7.33 16.49 -9.83
N ASN A 163 -8.05 15.62 -10.54
CA ASN A 163 -8.60 14.36 -10.02
C ASN A 163 -7.94 13.12 -10.65
N LEU A 164 -6.73 13.22 -11.21
CA LEU A 164 -6.09 12.13 -11.95
C LEU A 164 -5.82 10.95 -11.01
N THR A 165 -6.28 9.75 -11.38
CA THR A 165 -6.03 8.50 -10.64
C THR A 165 -4.87 7.69 -11.23
N SER A 166 -4.62 7.87 -12.53
CA SER A 166 -3.46 7.36 -13.26
C SER A 166 -3.15 8.29 -14.43
N ILE A 167 -1.93 8.20 -14.96
CA ILE A 167 -1.55 8.84 -16.23
C ILE A 167 -0.41 8.04 -16.87
N ILE A 168 -0.41 7.95 -18.21
CA ILE A 168 0.71 7.40 -18.97
C ILE A 168 1.59 8.57 -19.41
N LEU A 169 2.86 8.53 -19.03
CA LEU A 169 3.83 9.56 -19.37
C LEU A 169 4.50 9.27 -20.73
N PRO A 170 4.68 10.28 -21.61
CA PRO A 170 5.44 10.13 -22.86
C PRO A 170 6.83 9.58 -22.59
N SER A 171 7.23 8.53 -23.32
CA SER A 171 8.51 7.84 -23.10
C SER A 171 9.75 8.70 -23.41
N SER A 172 9.57 9.85 -24.06
CA SER A 172 10.62 10.83 -24.38
C SER A 172 10.89 11.87 -23.30
N LEU A 173 10.12 11.91 -22.20
CA LEU A 173 10.33 12.89 -21.13
C LEU A 173 11.64 12.64 -20.39
N THR A 174 12.57 13.58 -20.47
CA THR A 174 13.88 13.52 -19.79
C THR A 174 13.87 14.07 -18.36
N SER A 175 12.79 14.73 -17.96
CA SER A 175 12.65 15.37 -16.64
C SER A 175 11.18 15.56 -16.28
N LEU A 176 10.86 15.49 -14.99
CA LEU A 176 9.54 15.87 -14.47
C LEU A 176 9.63 17.25 -13.82
N SER A 177 8.90 18.22 -14.38
CA SER A 177 8.89 19.61 -13.92
C SER A 177 8.30 19.77 -12.50
N PRO A 178 8.67 20.83 -11.76
CA PRO A 178 8.13 21.07 -10.43
C PRO A 178 6.60 21.09 -10.40
N SER A 179 6.03 20.52 -9.33
CA SER A 179 4.59 20.43 -9.05
C SER A 179 3.71 19.83 -10.17
N VAL A 180 4.28 19.19 -11.20
CA VAL A 180 3.58 18.82 -12.44
C VAL A 180 2.28 18.02 -12.21
N PHE A 181 2.26 17.10 -11.24
CA PHE A 181 1.09 16.33 -10.81
C PHE A 181 0.72 16.57 -9.34
N MET A 182 1.19 17.66 -8.72
CA MET A 182 0.87 17.96 -7.31
C MET A 182 -0.64 18.14 -7.10
N SER A 183 -1.14 17.68 -5.95
CA SER A 183 -2.56 17.73 -5.57
C SER A 183 -3.46 16.98 -6.58
N ASN A 184 -3.18 15.70 -6.78
CA ASN A 184 -3.98 14.77 -7.58
C ASN A 184 -4.37 13.54 -6.75
N LYS A 185 -4.88 12.48 -7.39
CA LYS A 185 -5.30 11.23 -6.77
C LYS A 185 -4.54 10.02 -7.32
N LEU A 186 -3.33 10.25 -7.84
CA LEU A 186 -2.55 9.20 -8.51
C LEU A 186 -2.26 8.09 -7.51
N THR A 187 -2.67 6.85 -7.81
CA THR A 187 -2.42 5.68 -6.94
C THR A 187 -1.18 4.91 -7.37
N ASN A 188 -0.81 5.02 -8.65
CA ASN A 188 0.40 4.48 -9.25
C ASN A 188 0.94 5.43 -10.32
N ILE A 189 2.25 5.39 -10.55
CA ILE A 189 2.91 6.07 -11.67
C ILE A 189 4.07 5.23 -12.21
N VAL A 190 4.25 5.23 -13.53
CA VAL A 190 5.45 4.71 -14.20
C VAL A 190 6.23 5.90 -14.72
N ILE A 191 7.41 6.13 -14.15
CA ILE A 191 8.32 7.21 -14.57
C ILE A 191 9.18 6.67 -15.73
N PRO A 192 9.28 7.36 -16.88
CA PRO A 192 10.09 6.88 -18.01
C PRO A 192 11.58 6.70 -17.65
N GLU A 193 12.19 5.63 -18.15
CA GLU A 193 13.59 5.23 -17.88
C GLU A 193 14.67 6.23 -18.34
N VAL A 194 14.27 7.30 -19.04
CA VAL A 194 15.17 8.39 -19.48
C VAL A 194 15.05 9.65 -18.62
N VAL A 195 14.21 9.64 -17.57
CA VAL A 195 14.05 10.77 -16.64
C VAL A 195 15.30 10.88 -15.75
N THR A 196 16.01 12.00 -15.81
CA THR A 196 17.20 12.25 -14.98
C THR A 196 16.91 13.02 -13.70
N SER A 197 15.77 13.73 -13.62
CA SER A 197 15.39 14.54 -12.46
C SER A 197 13.88 14.52 -12.20
N ILE A 198 13.54 14.51 -10.92
CA ILE A 198 12.17 14.60 -10.41
C ILE A 198 12.07 15.92 -9.62
N GLY A 199 11.41 16.91 -10.22
CA GLY A 199 11.37 18.28 -9.72
C GLY A 199 10.56 18.46 -8.42
N ASN A 200 10.78 19.61 -7.78
CA ASN A 200 10.17 19.99 -6.51
C ASN A 200 8.66 19.69 -6.47
N GLY A 201 8.24 18.86 -5.52
CA GLY A 201 6.84 18.48 -5.34
C GLY A 201 6.15 17.82 -6.54
N ALA A 202 6.86 17.24 -7.51
CA ALA A 202 6.29 16.70 -8.75
C ALA A 202 5.06 15.78 -8.53
N PHE A 203 5.07 14.98 -7.46
CA PHE A 203 3.97 14.10 -7.04
C PHE A 203 3.45 14.42 -5.62
N HIS A 204 3.71 15.61 -5.09
CA HIS A 204 3.28 16.01 -3.75
C HIS A 204 1.75 15.97 -3.60
N SER A 205 1.23 15.53 -2.45
CA SER A 205 -0.23 15.41 -2.18
C SER A 205 -0.93 14.56 -3.25
N ASN A 206 -0.63 13.26 -3.26
CA ASN A 206 -1.25 12.25 -4.10
C ASN A 206 -1.65 11.02 -3.26
N GLU A 207 -2.07 9.93 -3.91
CA GLU A 207 -2.47 8.69 -3.25
C GLU A 207 -1.51 7.52 -3.58
N LEU A 208 -0.26 7.81 -3.99
CA LEU A 208 0.67 6.81 -4.51
C LEU A 208 0.97 5.74 -3.46
N ILE A 209 0.73 4.47 -3.79
CA ILE A 209 0.97 3.33 -2.88
C ILE A 209 2.38 2.75 -3.10
N SER A 210 2.91 2.90 -4.31
CA SER A 210 4.27 2.50 -4.70
C SER A 210 4.77 3.37 -5.85
N VAL A 211 6.08 3.60 -5.92
CA VAL A 211 6.76 4.20 -7.07
C VAL A 211 8.06 3.45 -7.36
N THR A 212 8.33 3.21 -8.65
CA THR A 212 9.67 2.80 -9.11
C THR A 212 10.36 4.04 -9.65
N ILE A 213 11.51 4.36 -9.07
CA ILE A 213 12.35 5.49 -9.49
C ILE A 213 13.42 4.92 -10.45
N PRO A 214 13.51 5.39 -11.71
CA PRO A 214 14.48 4.89 -12.68
C PRO A 214 15.93 5.08 -12.25
N ASP A 215 16.81 4.16 -12.64
CA ASP A 215 18.26 4.23 -12.34
C ASP A 215 18.96 5.45 -12.96
N SER A 216 18.33 6.11 -13.93
CA SER A 216 18.78 7.37 -14.55
C SER A 216 18.61 8.60 -13.66
N VAL A 217 17.78 8.53 -12.61
CA VAL A 217 17.50 9.66 -11.71
C VAL A 217 18.69 9.93 -10.80
N THR A 218 19.27 11.13 -10.89
CA THR A 218 20.38 11.55 -10.01
C THR A 218 19.91 12.37 -8.80
N THR A 219 18.77 13.03 -8.94
CA THR A 219 18.26 14.04 -8.00
C THR A 219 16.77 13.85 -7.74
N ILE A 220 16.41 13.81 -6.46
CA ILE A 220 15.02 13.82 -5.99
C ILE A 220 14.84 15.10 -5.17
N GLU A 221 14.17 16.08 -5.75
CA GLU A 221 14.04 17.43 -5.19
C GLU A 221 13.07 17.51 -4.00
N VAL A 222 13.06 18.69 -3.34
CA VAL A 222 12.23 18.98 -2.17
C VAL A 222 10.77 18.56 -2.39
N ASP A 223 10.17 17.90 -1.40
CA ASP A 223 8.77 17.46 -1.38
C ASP A 223 8.33 16.51 -2.52
N ALA A 224 9.23 16.01 -3.38
CA ALA A 224 8.89 15.32 -4.64
C ALA A 224 7.82 14.21 -4.53
N PHE A 225 7.87 13.40 -3.47
CA PHE A 225 6.89 12.34 -3.14
C PHE A 225 6.19 12.55 -1.79
N SER A 226 6.28 13.76 -1.23
CA SER A 226 5.71 14.11 0.08
C SER A 226 4.18 14.05 0.08
N VAL A 227 3.56 13.66 1.20
CA VAL A 227 2.09 13.52 1.35
C VAL A 227 1.51 12.52 0.33
N ASN A 228 1.82 11.25 0.55
CA ASN A 228 1.39 10.11 -0.28
C ASN A 228 1.05 8.90 0.61
N LYS A 229 0.85 7.73 0.01
CA LYS A 229 0.54 6.46 0.69
C LYS A 229 1.65 5.41 0.48
N LEU A 230 2.87 5.84 0.15
CA LEU A 230 3.94 4.94 -0.28
C LEU A 230 4.28 3.97 0.85
N LEU A 231 4.14 2.67 0.59
CA LEU A 231 4.47 1.61 1.55
C LEU A 231 5.94 1.20 1.50
N ASN A 232 6.55 1.36 0.31
CA ASN A 232 7.95 1.10 0.02
C ASN A 232 8.41 2.04 -1.09
N VAL A 233 9.71 2.31 -1.12
CA VAL A 233 10.40 2.96 -2.24
C VAL A 233 11.77 2.32 -2.44
N THR A 234 12.13 2.04 -3.69
CA THR A 234 13.51 1.71 -4.06
C THR A 234 14.16 2.97 -4.59
N ILE A 235 15.17 3.47 -3.89
CA ILE A 235 15.95 4.64 -4.31
C ILE A 235 17.19 4.12 -5.05
N PRO A 236 17.46 4.55 -6.30
CA PRO A 236 18.62 4.09 -7.05
C PRO A 236 19.97 4.42 -6.40
N ASN A 237 20.95 3.53 -6.57
CA ASN A 237 22.31 3.68 -6.05
C ASN A 237 23.11 4.85 -6.65
N HIS A 238 22.57 5.51 -7.67
CA HIS A 238 23.17 6.69 -8.32
C HIS A 238 22.53 8.02 -7.90
N VAL A 239 21.47 7.99 -7.08
CA VAL A 239 20.92 9.21 -6.47
C VAL A 239 21.96 9.78 -5.50
N THR A 240 22.50 10.96 -5.81
CA THR A 240 23.45 11.67 -4.93
C THR A 240 22.76 12.64 -3.98
N THR A 241 21.52 13.02 -4.30
CA THR A 241 20.81 14.08 -3.60
C THR A 241 19.35 13.70 -3.43
N ILE A 242 18.95 13.54 -2.16
CA ILE A 242 17.55 13.43 -1.73
C ILE A 242 17.30 14.66 -0.85
N GLU A 243 16.45 15.57 -1.32
CA GLU A 243 16.27 16.86 -0.66
C GLU A 243 15.21 16.85 0.45
N ARG A 244 14.93 18.05 0.99
CA ARG A 244 14.05 18.28 2.14
C ARG A 244 12.67 17.65 1.92
N ASP A 245 12.17 16.94 2.92
CA ASP A 245 10.82 16.36 2.96
C ASP A 245 10.49 15.40 1.78
N ALA A 246 11.45 14.98 0.96
CA ALA A 246 11.20 14.29 -0.31
C ALA A 246 10.28 13.05 -0.22
N PHE A 247 10.34 12.31 0.89
CA PHE A 247 9.48 11.17 1.20
C PHE A 247 8.68 11.34 2.52
N ALA A 248 8.49 12.59 2.96
CA ALA A 248 7.74 12.90 4.18
C ALA A 248 6.25 12.54 4.06
N ASN A 249 5.57 12.32 5.18
CA ASN A 249 4.11 12.11 5.24
C ASN A 249 3.64 10.96 4.33
N ASN A 250 4.22 9.79 4.54
CA ASN A 250 3.98 8.58 3.74
C ASN A 250 3.62 7.39 4.66
N LYS A 251 3.70 6.16 4.14
CA LYS A 251 3.45 4.92 4.88
C LYS A 251 4.61 3.93 4.77
N LEU A 252 5.84 4.43 4.59
CA LEU A 252 7.02 3.60 4.39
C LEU A 252 7.26 2.77 5.65
N VAL A 253 7.24 1.44 5.52
CA VAL A 253 7.56 0.50 6.62
C VAL A 253 9.05 0.13 6.66
N ASP A 254 9.72 0.26 5.51
CA ASP A 254 11.15 0.08 5.29
C ASP A 254 11.65 1.04 4.19
N VAL A 255 12.94 1.40 4.25
CA VAL A 255 13.63 2.12 3.18
C VAL A 255 15.13 1.79 3.17
N THR A 256 15.64 1.38 2.01
CA THR A 256 17.08 1.27 1.79
C THR A 256 17.64 2.62 1.37
N ILE A 257 18.50 3.22 2.20
CA ILE A 257 19.22 4.45 1.86
C ILE A 257 20.43 4.08 0.97
N PRO A 258 20.59 4.69 -0.22
CA PRO A 258 21.74 4.42 -1.07
C PRO A 258 23.09 4.76 -0.41
N ASN A 259 24.11 3.93 -0.66
CA ASN A 259 25.48 4.19 -0.20
C ASN A 259 26.13 5.46 -0.80
N SER A 260 25.53 6.04 -1.85
CA SER A 260 25.89 7.34 -2.42
C SER A 260 25.46 8.54 -1.56
N VAL A 261 24.55 8.35 -0.60
CA VAL A 261 24.00 9.43 0.23
C VAL A 261 24.94 9.74 1.40
N THR A 262 25.67 10.86 1.30
CA THR A 262 26.61 11.32 2.34
C THR A 262 25.96 12.18 3.42
N SER A 263 24.73 12.65 3.20
CA SER A 263 23.94 13.45 4.16
C SER A 263 22.45 13.27 3.93
N LEU A 264 21.66 13.21 5.01
CA LEU A 264 20.20 13.21 4.95
C LEU A 264 19.65 14.61 5.13
N ALA A 265 18.78 15.06 4.22
CA ALA A 265 18.12 16.36 4.31
C ALA A 265 17.08 16.40 5.43
N SER A 266 16.65 17.62 5.81
CA SER A 266 15.64 17.78 6.85
C SER A 266 14.30 17.16 6.43
N GLY A 267 13.65 16.46 7.36
CA GLY A 267 12.32 15.86 7.20
C GLY A 267 12.20 14.74 6.16
N VAL A 268 13.31 14.32 5.52
CA VAL A 268 13.33 13.45 4.34
C VAL A 268 12.48 12.19 4.44
N PHE A 269 12.46 11.52 5.61
CA PHE A 269 11.61 10.35 5.91
C PHE A 269 10.68 10.60 7.11
N SER A 270 10.34 11.87 7.40
CA SER A 270 9.47 12.23 8.52
C SER A 270 8.01 11.79 8.31
N ASN A 271 7.28 11.51 9.39
CA ASN A 271 5.88 11.06 9.38
C ASN A 271 5.67 9.85 8.44
N ASN A 272 6.30 8.74 8.82
CA ASN A 272 6.26 7.44 8.13
C ASN A 272 6.03 6.32 9.14
N GLU A 273 6.15 5.06 8.72
CA GLU A 273 5.83 3.88 9.54
C GLU A 273 7.09 3.01 9.76
N LEU A 274 8.29 3.56 9.56
CA LEU A 274 9.56 2.81 9.54
C LEU A 274 9.79 2.13 10.89
N THR A 275 9.96 0.81 10.89
CA THR A 275 10.18 0.01 12.13
C THR A 275 11.66 -0.19 12.46
N SER A 276 12.51 -0.11 11.44
CA SER A 276 13.96 -0.20 11.47
C SER A 276 14.57 0.69 10.39
N ILE A 277 15.85 1.04 10.54
CA ILE A 277 16.62 1.70 9.49
C ILE A 277 18.09 1.25 9.54
N THR A 278 18.71 1.09 8.37
CA THR A 278 20.16 0.94 8.24
C THR A 278 20.71 2.23 7.64
N LEU A 279 21.61 2.90 8.35
CA LEU A 279 22.28 4.12 7.89
C LEU A 279 23.60 3.75 7.21
N PRO A 280 23.98 4.37 6.08
CA PRO A 280 25.25 4.06 5.41
C PRO A 280 26.49 4.42 6.25
N ASP A 281 27.52 3.56 6.21
CA ASP A 281 28.82 3.71 6.92
C ASP A 281 29.64 4.96 6.54
N HIS A 282 29.16 5.75 5.60
CA HIS A 282 29.77 6.99 5.11
C HIS A 282 28.86 8.22 5.31
N LEU A 283 27.72 8.06 5.98
CA LEU A 283 26.79 9.14 6.29
C LEU A 283 27.44 10.11 7.29
N THR A 284 27.49 11.40 6.95
CA THR A 284 28.17 12.42 7.77
C THR A 284 27.23 13.33 8.56
N VAL A 285 26.02 13.56 8.05
CA VAL A 285 25.03 14.50 8.61
C VAL A 285 23.63 13.91 8.55
N ILE A 286 22.90 14.02 9.66
CA ILE A 286 21.48 13.68 9.75
C ILE A 286 20.65 14.96 9.93
N GLY A 287 19.72 15.21 9.02
CA GLY A 287 18.91 16.44 8.94
C GLY A 287 17.90 16.61 10.06
N TYR A 288 17.42 17.86 10.21
CA TYR A 288 16.37 18.21 11.18
C TYR A 288 15.11 17.39 10.90
N ASN A 289 14.49 16.76 11.90
CA ASN A 289 13.34 15.86 11.69
C ASN A 289 13.55 14.67 10.72
N ALA A 290 14.77 14.29 10.31
CA ALA A 290 14.99 13.33 9.21
C ALA A 290 14.17 12.02 9.28
N PHE A 291 14.00 11.45 10.48
CA PHE A 291 13.16 10.28 10.78
C PHE A 291 12.11 10.58 11.88
N ASN A 292 11.71 11.84 12.05
CA ASN A 292 10.71 12.21 13.05
C ASN A 292 9.37 11.51 12.80
N SER A 293 8.63 11.14 13.84
CA SER A 293 7.30 10.52 13.72
C SER A 293 7.34 9.25 12.86
N ASN A 294 7.99 8.23 13.40
CA ASN A 294 8.14 6.89 12.79
C ASN A 294 7.92 5.82 13.87
N LYS A 295 8.10 4.53 13.53
CA LYS A 295 7.95 3.40 14.45
C LYS A 295 9.31 2.77 14.82
N LEU A 296 10.42 3.50 14.68
CA LEU A 296 11.77 2.94 14.86
C LEU A 296 11.94 2.43 16.30
N THR A 297 12.41 1.20 16.44
CA THR A 297 12.57 0.53 17.74
C THR A 297 13.99 0.53 18.29
N ASN A 298 14.99 0.58 17.40
CA ASN A 298 16.42 0.70 17.73
C ASN A 298 17.11 1.39 16.55
N VAL A 299 18.17 2.17 16.79
CA VAL A 299 18.96 2.82 15.74
C VAL A 299 20.45 2.75 16.09
N THR A 300 21.27 2.36 15.12
CA THR A 300 22.73 2.53 15.19
C THR A 300 23.13 3.72 14.34
N ILE A 301 23.88 4.65 14.93
CA ILE A 301 24.47 5.83 14.30
C ILE A 301 25.91 5.48 13.90
N PRO A 302 26.24 5.42 12.59
CA PRO A 302 27.57 5.05 12.12
C PRO A 302 28.67 5.99 12.60
N ALA A 303 29.89 5.47 12.73
CA ALA A 303 31.04 6.24 13.22
C ALA A 303 31.45 7.44 12.34
N SER A 304 30.94 7.52 11.11
CA SER A 304 31.13 8.65 10.18
C SER A 304 30.25 9.86 10.49
N VAL A 305 29.18 9.71 11.29
CA VAL A 305 28.24 10.79 11.57
C VAL A 305 28.86 11.80 12.52
N THR A 306 28.98 13.04 12.05
CA THR A 306 29.59 14.16 12.80
C THR A 306 28.58 15.22 13.25
N SER A 307 27.36 15.17 12.71
CA SER A 307 26.27 16.09 13.08
C SER A 307 24.89 15.43 12.97
N ILE A 308 24.07 15.62 13.99
CA ILE A 308 22.66 15.20 14.03
C ILE A 308 21.86 16.41 14.48
N ASN A 309 20.95 16.87 13.63
CA ASN A 309 20.14 18.05 13.90
C ASN A 309 18.90 17.72 14.75
N SER A 310 18.37 18.74 15.42
CA SER A 310 17.22 18.67 16.33
C SER A 310 16.07 17.81 15.78
N TYR A 311 15.44 17.04 16.67
CA TYR A 311 14.29 16.17 16.40
C TYR A 311 14.48 15.05 15.36
N ALA A 312 15.70 14.77 14.88
CA ALA A 312 15.96 13.78 13.83
C ALA A 312 15.35 12.38 14.08
N PHE A 313 15.26 11.94 15.33
CA PHE A 313 14.66 10.66 15.75
C PHE A 313 13.56 10.84 16.81
N ALA A 314 13.00 12.05 16.95
CA ALA A 314 11.92 12.31 17.89
C ALA A 314 10.61 11.66 17.43
N SER A 315 9.69 11.41 18.37
CA SER A 315 8.41 10.74 18.09
C SER A 315 8.55 9.35 17.43
N ASN A 316 9.55 8.57 17.86
CA ASN A 316 9.71 7.17 17.47
C ASN A 316 9.24 6.22 18.59
N SER A 317 9.62 4.94 18.55
CA SER A 317 9.40 3.96 19.62
C SER A 317 10.72 3.33 20.09
N LEU A 318 11.78 4.13 20.13
CA LEU A 318 13.14 3.65 20.38
C LEU A 318 13.26 3.07 21.79
N ASN A 319 13.71 1.82 21.89
CA ASN A 319 14.16 1.20 23.13
C ASN A 319 15.65 1.54 23.37
N THR A 320 16.45 1.57 22.30
CA THR A 320 17.86 1.94 22.34
C THR A 320 18.27 2.85 21.17
N ILE A 321 19.35 3.59 21.37
CA ILE A 321 20.13 4.24 20.30
C ILE A 321 21.62 4.06 20.58
N THR A 322 22.35 3.54 19.60
CA THR A 322 23.79 3.25 19.69
C THR A 322 24.59 4.21 18.81
N PHE A 323 25.70 4.72 19.32
CA PHE A 323 26.62 5.61 18.61
C PHE A 323 27.97 4.89 18.47
N GLU A 324 28.35 4.53 17.25
CA GLU A 324 29.65 3.87 17.00
C GLU A 324 30.82 4.86 17.11
N GLY A 325 30.58 6.12 16.72
CA GLY A 325 31.54 7.23 16.80
C GLY A 325 31.29 8.16 17.98
N SER A 326 32.19 9.11 18.18
CA SER A 326 32.07 10.15 19.23
C SER A 326 31.34 11.40 18.72
N LEU A 327 30.48 11.99 19.55
CA LEU A 327 29.89 13.32 19.32
C LEU A 327 30.21 14.27 20.48
N PRO A 328 30.54 15.55 20.24
CA PRO A 328 30.93 16.48 21.29
C PRO A 328 29.76 16.83 22.25
N SER A 329 28.54 16.79 21.73
CA SER A 329 27.28 16.86 22.48
C SER A 329 26.13 16.42 21.54
N LEU A 330 24.93 16.24 22.09
CA LEU A 330 23.72 16.02 21.32
C LEU A 330 22.61 16.96 21.83
N ASP A 331 21.83 17.55 20.94
CA ASP A 331 20.59 18.21 21.37
C ASP A 331 19.61 17.13 21.84
N ALA A 332 19.15 17.19 23.10
CA ALA A 332 18.19 16.24 23.65
C ALA A 332 16.89 16.15 22.82
N SER A 333 16.55 17.20 22.05
CA SER A 333 15.44 17.17 21.11
C SER A 333 15.57 16.07 20.04
N VAL A 334 16.79 15.67 19.65
CA VAL A 334 17.08 14.64 18.64
C VAL A 334 16.33 13.34 18.92
N VAL A 335 16.22 12.97 20.19
CA VAL A 335 15.59 11.72 20.66
C VAL A 335 14.40 11.98 21.59
N ALA A 336 13.82 13.18 21.56
CA ALA A 336 12.71 13.57 22.43
C ALA A 336 11.36 12.91 22.04
N SER A 337 10.39 13.02 22.94
CA SER A 337 8.98 12.66 22.68
C SER A 337 8.76 11.24 22.16
N GLN A 338 9.55 10.26 22.61
CA GLN A 338 9.35 8.86 22.22
C GLN A 338 7.95 8.38 22.63
N THR A 339 7.37 7.52 21.80
CA THR A 339 5.99 7.04 21.88
C THR A 339 5.98 5.52 21.96
N LYS A 340 5.11 4.96 22.79
CA LYS A 340 4.91 3.50 22.90
C LYS A 340 3.47 3.25 23.35
N PRO A 341 2.65 2.49 22.61
CA PRO A 341 1.23 2.33 22.97
C PRO A 341 1.04 1.81 24.40
N ASN A 342 0.25 2.53 25.20
CA ASN A 342 -0.02 2.28 26.63
C ASN A 342 1.18 2.51 27.58
N TYR A 343 2.18 3.29 27.16
CA TYR A 343 3.28 3.74 28.02
C TYR A 343 3.62 5.21 27.78
N THR A 344 3.98 5.90 28.86
CA THR A 344 4.54 7.25 28.85
C THR A 344 6.07 7.18 28.87
N PHE A 345 6.76 7.87 27.93
CA PHE A 345 8.22 8.01 27.95
C PHE A 345 8.69 8.89 29.12
N GLU A 346 9.70 8.44 29.85
CA GLU A 346 10.27 9.15 31.01
C GLU A 346 11.57 9.87 30.66
N ASN A 347 12.63 9.12 30.34
CA ASN A 347 13.93 9.68 29.98
C ASN A 347 14.84 8.64 29.30
N TRP A 348 16.04 9.09 28.89
CA TRP A 348 17.16 8.26 28.43
C TRP A 348 18.17 7.99 29.55
N TYR A 349 18.86 6.86 29.47
CA TYR A 349 19.78 6.33 30.49
C TYR A 349 21.03 5.74 29.82
N SER A 350 22.17 5.78 30.53
CA SER A 350 23.46 5.26 30.05
C SER A 350 23.60 3.73 30.06
N ASP A 351 22.67 3.03 30.71
CA ASP A 351 22.74 1.58 30.92
C ASP A 351 21.33 0.98 31.15
N GLU A 352 21.26 -0.34 31.05
CA GLU A 352 20.03 -1.13 31.21
C GLU A 352 19.42 -1.10 32.62
N THR A 353 20.12 -0.57 33.64
CA THR A 353 19.58 -0.51 35.01
C THR A 353 18.58 0.62 35.20
N LEU A 354 18.58 1.60 34.27
CA LEU A 354 17.68 2.75 34.21
C LEU A 354 17.60 3.55 35.54
N GLN A 355 18.72 3.64 36.27
CA GLN A 355 18.79 4.32 37.58
C GLN A 355 19.15 5.82 37.47
N ALA A 356 20.10 6.18 36.61
CA ALA A 356 20.57 7.55 36.43
C ALA A 356 20.26 8.06 35.02
N ALA A 357 19.40 9.07 34.92
CA ALA A 357 19.06 9.67 33.63
C ALA A 357 20.29 10.34 33.01
N TRP A 358 20.43 10.21 31.69
CA TRP A 358 21.53 10.78 30.94
C TRP A 358 21.33 12.28 30.68
N ASP A 359 22.43 13.03 30.76
CA ASP A 359 22.48 14.45 30.39
C ASP A 359 23.22 14.60 29.04
N PHE A 360 22.47 14.91 27.99
CA PHE A 360 22.96 15.06 26.62
C PHE A 360 23.85 16.30 26.40
N THR A 361 24.05 17.15 27.41
CA THR A 361 25.10 18.19 27.36
C THR A 361 26.52 17.61 27.45
N ASN A 362 26.67 16.37 27.90
CA ASN A 362 27.93 15.64 27.88
C ASN A 362 28.28 15.13 26.49
N SER A 363 29.58 14.94 26.23
CA SER A 363 30.07 14.25 25.05
C SER A 363 29.68 12.77 25.05
N ILE A 364 29.41 12.23 23.87
CA ILE A 364 29.12 10.82 23.63
C ILE A 364 30.42 10.15 23.17
N ASP A 365 30.83 9.09 23.88
CA ASP A 365 32.02 8.29 23.52
C ASP A 365 31.69 7.21 22.46
N PRO A 366 32.70 6.71 21.71
CA PRO A 366 32.49 5.65 20.73
C PRO A 366 31.92 4.36 21.33
N ASN A 367 30.99 3.72 20.62
CA ASN A 367 30.23 2.53 21.01
C ASN A 367 29.31 2.72 22.23
N THR A 368 28.89 3.95 22.53
CA THR A 368 27.91 4.23 23.59
C THR A 368 26.51 3.82 23.15
N THR A 369 25.75 3.14 24.01
CA THR A 369 24.32 2.86 23.80
C THR A 369 23.50 3.50 24.91
N PHE A 370 22.46 4.25 24.53
CA PHE A 370 21.48 4.80 25.46
C PHE A 370 20.19 3.99 25.42
N TYR A 371 19.55 3.89 26.58
CA TYR A 371 18.34 3.11 26.81
C TYR A 371 17.20 4.02 27.23
N SER A 372 16.04 3.90 26.59
CA SER A 372 14.84 4.63 26.96
C SER A 372 14.14 3.97 28.15
N LYS A 373 13.55 4.75 29.06
CA LYS A 373 12.59 4.23 30.05
C LYS A 373 11.17 4.63 29.72
N TYR A 374 10.27 3.66 29.81
CA TYR A 374 8.84 3.80 29.59
C TYR A 374 8.08 3.39 30.86
N ILE A 375 7.20 4.26 31.34
CA ILE A 375 6.31 4.00 32.47
C ILE A 375 4.97 3.48 31.90
N PRO A 376 4.45 2.32 32.35
CA PRO A 376 3.14 1.85 31.93
C PRO A 376 2.03 2.83 32.32
N ASP A 377 1.06 3.03 31.42
CA ASP A 377 -0.07 3.92 31.68
C ASP A 377 -0.97 3.37 32.82
N LYS A 378 -1.76 4.26 33.41
CA LYS A 378 -2.58 4.01 34.60
C LYS A 378 -4.03 3.74 34.25
N LEU A 379 -4.57 2.63 34.77
CA LEU A 379 -5.91 2.12 34.48
C LEU A 379 -6.75 1.94 35.76
N THR A 380 -8.07 1.90 35.58
CA THR A 380 -9.07 1.70 36.62
C THR A 380 -9.86 0.42 36.38
N VAL A 381 -10.07 -0.36 37.45
CA VAL A 381 -10.96 -1.53 37.46
C VAL A 381 -12.10 -1.30 38.44
N SER A 382 -13.32 -1.19 37.91
CA SER A 382 -14.54 -1.00 38.69
C SER A 382 -15.26 -2.31 39.00
N PHE A 383 -15.96 -2.37 40.13
CA PHE A 383 -16.62 -3.60 40.59
C PHE A 383 -18.14 -3.44 40.73
N ASN A 384 -18.88 -3.94 39.73
CA ASN A 384 -20.34 -4.04 39.80
C ASN A 384 -20.76 -5.31 40.57
N SER A 385 -21.16 -5.13 41.84
CA SER A 385 -21.60 -6.23 42.71
C SER A 385 -22.93 -6.89 42.29
N ASN A 386 -23.60 -6.42 41.22
CA ASN A 386 -24.90 -6.92 40.75
C ASN A 386 -25.94 -7.06 41.89
N GLY A 387 -26.02 -6.03 42.75
CA GLY A 387 -26.92 -5.98 43.91
C GLY A 387 -26.42 -6.75 45.14
N GLY A 388 -25.13 -7.04 45.24
CA GLY A 388 -24.47 -7.40 46.50
C GLY A 388 -23.90 -6.17 47.23
N SER A 389 -23.20 -6.39 48.35
CA SER A 389 -22.49 -5.34 49.09
C SER A 389 -21.50 -4.58 48.19
N GLN A 390 -21.26 -3.31 48.51
CA GLN A 390 -20.32 -2.47 47.77
C GLN A 390 -18.91 -3.07 47.80
N VAL A 391 -18.21 -2.94 46.67
CA VAL A 391 -16.79 -3.24 46.51
C VAL A 391 -16.12 -1.96 46.02
N THR A 392 -14.92 -1.68 46.52
CA THR A 392 -14.18 -0.47 46.15
C THR A 392 -13.43 -0.71 44.84
N ASP A 393 -13.56 0.24 43.91
CA ASP A 393 -12.84 0.24 42.64
C ASP A 393 -11.32 0.38 42.85
N LEU A 394 -10.54 -0.24 41.97
CA LEU A 394 -9.08 -0.15 41.98
C LEU A 394 -8.63 0.88 40.94
N ALA A 395 -7.89 1.90 41.39
CA ALA A 395 -7.26 2.91 40.53
C ALA A 395 -5.74 2.72 40.47
N ASP A 396 -5.07 3.50 39.61
CA ASP A 396 -3.60 3.55 39.44
C ASP A 396 -2.93 2.20 39.11
N ILE A 397 -3.68 1.26 38.53
CA ILE A 397 -3.17 -0.03 38.08
C ILE A 397 -2.31 0.16 36.83
N ASN A 398 -1.11 -0.43 36.81
CA ASN A 398 -0.26 -0.39 35.62
C ASN A 398 -0.91 -1.21 34.49
N TYR A 399 -0.86 -0.68 33.26
CA TYR A 399 -1.14 -1.45 32.05
C TYR A 399 -0.38 -2.80 32.01
N ASP A 400 -1.05 -3.83 31.50
CA ASP A 400 -0.53 -5.20 31.33
C ASP A 400 -0.13 -5.90 32.65
N THR A 401 -0.79 -5.54 33.76
CA THR A 401 -0.61 -6.22 35.07
C THR A 401 -1.86 -6.94 35.56
N THR A 402 -1.67 -8.01 36.33
CA THR A 402 -2.72 -8.70 37.09
C THR A 402 -3.07 -7.93 38.36
N ILE A 403 -4.34 -7.97 38.77
CA ILE A 403 -4.80 -7.37 40.04
C ILE A 403 -5.11 -8.45 41.08
N THR A 404 -4.99 -8.12 42.37
CA THR A 404 -5.42 -9.00 43.45
C THR A 404 -6.96 -9.01 43.54
N ALA A 405 -7.54 -10.19 43.79
CA ALA A 405 -8.98 -10.32 44.00
C ALA A 405 -9.46 -9.48 45.20
N PRO A 406 -10.53 -8.68 45.08
CA PRO A 406 -11.12 -7.97 46.21
C PRO A 406 -11.81 -8.97 47.16
N VAL A 407 -12.11 -8.51 48.38
CA VAL A 407 -12.97 -9.26 49.31
C VAL A 407 -14.30 -9.56 48.61
N ALA A 408 -14.70 -10.85 48.61
CA ALA A 408 -15.92 -11.28 47.95
C ALA A 408 -17.14 -10.52 48.51
N PRO A 409 -17.99 -9.91 47.65
CA PRO A 409 -19.19 -9.23 48.12
C PRO A 409 -20.17 -10.24 48.73
N THR A 410 -21.16 -9.74 49.45
CA THR A 410 -22.24 -10.54 50.06
C THR A 410 -23.60 -10.14 49.51
N LYS A 411 -24.52 -11.10 49.36
CA LYS A 411 -25.90 -10.86 48.90
C LYS A 411 -26.85 -11.84 49.58
N SER A 412 -27.84 -11.32 50.31
CA SER A 412 -28.75 -12.15 51.12
C SER A 412 -29.51 -13.14 50.26
N GLY A 413 -29.44 -14.44 50.59
CA GLY A 413 -30.05 -15.53 49.83
C GLY A 413 -29.24 -16.05 48.65
N TYR A 414 -27.99 -15.61 48.45
CA TYR A 414 -27.14 -16.03 47.34
C TYR A 414 -25.70 -16.38 47.79
N VAL A 415 -25.05 -17.27 47.04
CA VAL A 415 -23.61 -17.56 47.10
C VAL A 415 -22.91 -16.80 45.98
N PHE A 416 -21.76 -16.19 46.28
CA PHE A 416 -20.93 -15.50 45.29
C PHE A 416 -20.30 -16.50 44.31
N GLY A 417 -20.51 -16.28 43.01
CA GLY A 417 -20.12 -17.18 41.92
C GLY A 417 -18.94 -16.71 41.09
N GLY A 418 -18.18 -15.71 41.56
CA GLY A 418 -17.02 -15.14 40.87
C GLY A 418 -17.29 -13.82 40.14
N TRP A 419 -16.21 -13.25 39.61
CA TRP A 419 -16.19 -12.03 38.80
C TRP A 419 -16.13 -12.36 37.31
N TYR A 420 -16.80 -11.56 36.49
CA TYR A 420 -16.95 -11.76 35.04
C TYR A 420 -16.65 -10.45 34.30
N VAL A 421 -16.11 -10.51 33.09
CA VAL A 421 -15.74 -9.32 32.30
C VAL A 421 -16.93 -8.66 31.60
N ASP A 422 -18.04 -9.39 31.46
CA ASP A 422 -19.24 -8.99 30.74
C ASP A 422 -20.49 -9.01 31.63
N GLN A 423 -21.43 -8.12 31.34
CA GLN A 423 -22.69 -8.02 32.09
C GLN A 423 -23.62 -9.24 31.88
N ALA A 424 -23.42 -10.03 30.83
CA ALA A 424 -24.16 -11.27 30.59
C ALA A 424 -23.61 -12.46 31.42
N LEU A 425 -22.50 -12.28 32.16
CA LEU A 425 -21.88 -13.25 33.04
C LEU A 425 -21.46 -14.55 32.32
N THR A 426 -20.93 -14.37 31.10
CA THR A 426 -20.50 -15.45 30.19
C THR A 426 -19.01 -15.75 30.33
N THR A 427 -18.16 -14.74 30.45
CA THR A 427 -16.70 -14.86 30.50
C THR A 427 -16.18 -14.51 31.91
N THR A 428 -15.64 -15.50 32.62
CA THR A 428 -15.03 -15.33 33.94
C THR A 428 -13.75 -14.50 33.88
N TRP A 429 -13.51 -13.66 34.90
CA TRP A 429 -12.22 -13.03 35.13
C TRP A 429 -11.38 -13.86 36.13
N ASN A 430 -10.16 -14.19 35.75
CA ASN A 430 -9.18 -14.91 36.56
C ASN A 430 -8.04 -14.00 37.00
N PHE A 431 -8.07 -13.61 38.28
CA PHE A 431 -7.08 -12.72 38.91
C PHE A 431 -5.62 -13.21 38.86
N ASN A 432 -5.35 -14.47 38.51
CA ASN A 432 -3.98 -15.01 38.38
C ASN A 432 -3.41 -14.94 36.96
N THR A 433 -4.26 -14.78 35.93
CA THR A 433 -3.85 -14.83 34.51
C THR A 433 -4.25 -13.58 33.75
N ASP A 434 -5.37 -12.97 34.11
CA ASP A 434 -6.00 -11.93 33.33
C ASP A 434 -5.41 -10.58 33.71
N LYS A 435 -5.02 -9.82 32.69
CA LYS A 435 -4.31 -8.55 32.83
C LYS A 435 -5.20 -7.38 32.50
N VAL A 436 -4.98 -6.26 33.19
CA VAL A 436 -5.70 -5.01 32.95
C VAL A 436 -5.04 -4.29 31.78
N THR A 437 -5.67 -4.39 30.60
CA THR A 437 -5.22 -3.76 29.34
C THR A 437 -6.03 -2.52 28.95
N GLU A 438 -7.15 -2.27 29.64
CA GLU A 438 -8.05 -1.14 29.45
C GLU A 438 -8.80 -0.84 30.75
N ASN A 439 -9.47 0.31 30.84
CA ASN A 439 -10.40 0.58 31.93
C ASN A 439 -11.59 -0.40 31.84
N LYS A 440 -11.85 -1.17 32.91
CA LYS A 440 -12.78 -2.31 32.86
C LYS A 440 -13.70 -2.37 34.07
N THR A 441 -14.95 -2.77 33.86
CA THR A 441 -15.88 -3.12 34.94
C THR A 441 -15.99 -4.63 35.04
N LEU A 442 -15.80 -5.18 36.24
CA LEU A 442 -16.03 -6.59 36.55
C LEU A 442 -17.40 -6.77 37.23
N PHE A 443 -18.13 -7.81 36.85
CA PHE A 443 -19.51 -8.07 37.24
C PHE A 443 -19.60 -9.32 38.13
N ALA A 444 -20.26 -9.20 39.29
CA ALA A 444 -20.45 -10.31 40.22
C ALA A 444 -21.53 -11.28 39.75
N LYS A 445 -21.24 -12.59 39.77
CA LYS A 445 -22.25 -13.65 39.57
C LYS A 445 -22.78 -14.16 40.90
N TRP A 446 -24.04 -14.58 40.92
CA TRP A 446 -24.76 -15.00 42.12
C TRP A 446 -25.55 -16.27 41.87
N ASN A 447 -25.38 -17.26 42.73
CA ASN A 447 -26.14 -18.52 42.71
C ASN A 447 -27.12 -18.51 43.89
N ALA A 448 -28.43 -18.73 43.65
CA ALA A 448 -29.43 -18.68 44.71
C ALA A 448 -29.27 -19.85 45.71
N ILE A 449 -29.47 -19.57 47.00
CA ILE A 449 -29.49 -20.58 48.07
C ILE A 449 -30.88 -21.24 48.07
N ASN A 450 -31.02 -22.31 47.29
CA ASN A 450 -32.25 -23.11 47.28
C ASN A 450 -32.33 -23.98 48.56
N ASN A 451 -33.16 -23.59 49.53
CA ASN A 451 -34.14 -24.44 50.26
C ASN A 451 -34.65 -23.80 51.56
N PRO A 452 -35.95 -23.86 51.86
CA PRO A 452 -36.46 -23.73 53.23
C PRO A 452 -36.48 -25.11 53.94
N PRO A 453 -36.14 -25.20 55.24
CA PRO A 453 -36.24 -26.45 55.99
C PRO A 453 -37.70 -26.76 56.35
N VAL A 454 -38.08 -28.04 56.24
CA VAL A 454 -39.38 -28.55 56.72
C VAL A 454 -39.39 -28.58 58.25
N VAL A 455 -40.44 -28.03 58.86
CA VAL A 455 -40.66 -28.02 60.31
C VAL A 455 -41.49 -29.25 60.74
N PRO A 456 -40.99 -30.12 61.64
CA PRO A 456 -41.80 -31.01 62.45
C PRO A 456 -42.04 -30.42 63.87
N PRO A 457 -43.12 -30.81 64.58
CA PRO A 457 -43.52 -30.16 65.82
C PRO A 457 -42.82 -30.68 67.09
N VAL A 458 -42.35 -29.73 67.90
CA VAL A 458 -42.32 -29.67 69.38
C VAL A 458 -42.20 -30.98 70.20
N THR A 459 -41.04 -31.16 70.85
CA THR A 459 -40.95 -31.63 72.26
C THR A 459 -39.80 -30.93 72.98
N SER A 460 -40.00 -30.58 74.26
CA SER A 460 -39.06 -29.82 75.12
C SER A 460 -38.35 -30.75 76.15
N PRO A 461 -37.49 -30.30 77.10
CA PRO A 461 -36.05 -30.57 76.99
C PRO A 461 -35.41 -31.26 78.23
N ALA A 462 -34.19 -31.80 78.07
CA ALA A 462 -33.28 -32.13 79.18
C ALA A 462 -31.79 -32.19 78.70
N PRO A 463 -30.77 -31.97 79.56
CA PRO A 463 -29.59 -31.21 79.10
C PRO A 463 -28.18 -31.77 79.43
N VAL A 464 -27.17 -31.11 78.83
CA VAL A 464 -25.71 -31.05 79.17
C VAL A 464 -24.87 -32.34 79.04
N THR A 465 -23.88 -32.34 78.13
CA THR A 465 -22.42 -32.28 78.45
C THR A 465 -21.52 -32.34 77.21
N SER A 466 -20.42 -31.59 77.26
CA SER A 466 -19.30 -31.57 76.29
C SER A 466 -18.11 -32.37 76.86
N PRO A 467 -16.92 -32.40 76.22
CA PRO A 467 -16.61 -33.00 74.92
C PRO A 467 -15.41 -33.98 75.01
N VAL A 468 -15.21 -34.87 74.02
CA VAL A 468 -13.93 -35.60 73.86
C VAL A 468 -13.53 -35.72 72.38
N VAL A 469 -12.27 -35.37 72.13
CA VAL A 469 -11.42 -35.53 70.93
C VAL A 469 -10.16 -36.27 71.50
N PRO A 470 -9.41 -37.19 70.83
CA PRO A 470 -8.96 -37.12 69.43
C PRO A 470 -8.69 -38.47 68.66
N SER A 471 -8.12 -38.36 67.44
CA SER A 471 -7.23 -39.35 66.77
C SER A 471 -7.84 -40.67 66.22
N VAL A 472 -7.28 -41.36 65.20
CA VAL A 472 -6.02 -41.26 64.43
C VAL A 472 -6.18 -41.72 62.96
N THR A 473 -5.34 -41.17 62.09
CA THR A 473 -4.71 -41.62 60.81
C THR A 473 -4.49 -43.15 60.55
N PRO A 474 -4.02 -43.60 59.36
CA PRO A 474 -4.27 -43.14 57.97
C PRO A 474 -4.32 -44.27 56.88
N ALA A 475 -4.47 -43.86 55.60
CA ALA A 475 -3.92 -44.47 54.36
C ALA A 475 -4.40 -45.86 53.86
N VAL A 476 -4.56 -45.97 52.53
CA VAL A 476 -3.95 -46.99 51.61
C VAL A 476 -4.40 -46.70 50.16
N THR A 477 -3.47 -46.82 49.21
CA THR A 477 -3.62 -46.82 47.73
C THR A 477 -3.18 -48.21 47.19
N PRO A 478 -3.13 -48.53 45.87
CA PRO A 478 -3.91 -48.16 44.67
C PRO A 478 -4.51 -49.42 43.93
N PRO A 479 -4.22 -49.77 42.64
CA PRO A 479 -4.89 -49.38 41.38
C PRO A 479 -5.46 -50.54 40.49
N VAL A 480 -6.27 -50.22 39.46
CA VAL A 480 -6.56 -50.98 38.19
C VAL A 480 -7.04 -49.93 37.14
N VAL A 481 -6.41 -49.62 35.99
CA VAL A 481 -6.18 -50.32 34.68
C VAL A 481 -7.40 -50.38 33.72
N GLU A 482 -7.24 -49.68 32.58
CA GLU A 482 -7.76 -49.81 31.18
C GLU A 482 -9.12 -50.48 30.85
N GLN A 483 -9.89 -49.86 29.93
CA GLN A 483 -10.05 -50.36 28.54
C GLN A 483 -10.80 -49.41 27.58
N GLU A 484 -10.61 -49.65 26.28
CA GLU A 484 -11.15 -48.93 25.10
C GLU A 484 -12.63 -49.23 24.79
N ILE A 485 -13.32 -48.33 24.07
CA ILE A 485 -14.45 -48.66 23.16
C ILE A 485 -14.36 -47.74 21.92
N GLU A 486 -14.57 -48.32 20.73
CA GLU A 486 -14.56 -47.72 19.40
C GLU A 486 -15.96 -47.83 18.74
N ASP A 487 -16.20 -47.12 17.62
CA ASP A 487 -17.38 -47.19 16.73
C ASP A 487 -18.77 -46.77 17.29
N THR A 488 -19.78 -46.31 16.51
CA THR A 488 -19.93 -45.97 15.08
C THR A 488 -20.20 -44.44 14.94
N GLU A 489 -20.56 -43.78 13.81
CA GLU A 489 -20.97 -44.15 12.44
C GLU A 489 -20.66 -42.96 11.49
N ASN A 490 -20.79 -43.14 10.16
CA ASN A 490 -20.62 -42.10 9.15
C ASN A 490 -21.69 -42.22 8.05
N ILE A 491 -22.19 -41.10 7.48
CA ILE A 491 -23.15 -41.10 6.36
C ILE A 491 -22.50 -40.43 5.15
N GLU A 492 -22.06 -41.23 4.18
CA GLU A 492 -21.50 -40.76 2.91
C GLU A 492 -22.60 -40.42 1.90
N SER A 493 -22.37 -39.36 1.10
CA SER A 493 -23.14 -39.07 -0.11
C SER A 493 -22.38 -39.53 -1.35
N GLU A 494 -23.02 -40.32 -2.21
CA GLU A 494 -22.42 -40.99 -3.37
C GLU A 494 -21.67 -40.02 -4.33
N GLN A 495 -20.44 -40.37 -4.69
CA GLN A 495 -19.75 -39.83 -5.86
C GLN A 495 -19.58 -40.90 -6.95
N GLU A 496 -19.74 -40.47 -8.20
CA GLU A 496 -19.56 -41.28 -9.41
C GLU A 496 -18.07 -41.71 -9.55
N PRO A 497 -17.77 -42.93 -10.02
CA PRO A 497 -16.40 -43.47 -9.95
C PRO A 497 -15.44 -42.75 -10.90
N GLU A 498 -14.43 -42.07 -10.35
CA GLU A 498 -13.30 -41.55 -11.15
C GLU A 498 -12.54 -42.70 -11.84
N ALA A 499 -12.11 -42.44 -13.09
CA ALA A 499 -11.23 -43.33 -13.82
C ALA A 499 -9.88 -43.50 -13.09
N PRO A 500 -9.19 -44.66 -13.22
CA PRO A 500 -7.93 -44.90 -12.53
C PRO A 500 -6.89 -43.84 -12.87
N VAL A 501 -6.29 -43.24 -11.84
CA VAL A 501 -5.25 -42.21 -11.96
C VAL A 501 -4.04 -42.82 -12.68
N GLU A 502 -3.82 -42.40 -13.92
CA GLU A 502 -2.61 -42.75 -14.66
C GLU A 502 -1.41 -42.10 -13.97
N LYS A 503 -0.43 -42.91 -13.58
CA LYS A 503 0.69 -42.48 -12.75
C LYS A 503 1.78 -41.83 -13.60
N TYR A 504 1.77 -40.49 -13.68
CA TYR A 504 2.68 -39.74 -14.56
C TYR A 504 4.12 -39.65 -14.06
N PHE A 505 4.34 -39.70 -12.73
CA PHE A 505 5.67 -39.55 -12.14
C PHE A 505 5.94 -40.57 -11.02
N THR A 506 7.21 -40.95 -10.82
CA THR A 506 7.60 -42.03 -9.92
C THR A 506 7.84 -41.62 -8.45
N ASP A 507 7.84 -40.33 -8.17
CA ASP A 507 8.34 -39.71 -6.91
C ASP A 507 7.30 -38.81 -6.21
N ILE A 508 6.02 -38.94 -6.59
CA ILE A 508 4.91 -38.15 -6.03
C ILE A 508 3.93 -38.97 -5.18
N ASP A 509 4.15 -40.28 -5.00
CA ASP A 509 3.28 -41.16 -4.22
C ASP A 509 3.11 -40.66 -2.78
N GLY A 510 1.87 -40.41 -2.36
CA GLY A 510 1.57 -39.91 -1.02
C GLY A 510 2.03 -38.48 -0.77
N HIS A 511 2.47 -37.76 -1.81
CA HIS A 511 2.84 -36.35 -1.69
C HIS A 511 1.57 -35.48 -1.62
N TRP A 512 1.57 -34.44 -0.78
CA TRP A 512 0.38 -33.61 -0.56
C TRP A 512 -0.17 -32.96 -1.85
N ALA A 513 0.71 -32.66 -2.81
CA ALA A 513 0.35 -32.11 -4.13
C ALA A 513 0.10 -33.17 -5.22
N GLU A 514 0.10 -34.47 -4.91
CA GLU A 514 0.02 -35.58 -5.89
C GLU A 514 -1.16 -35.42 -6.86
N ASN A 515 -2.36 -35.14 -6.34
CA ASN A 515 -3.56 -34.97 -7.16
C ASN A 515 -3.41 -33.81 -8.16
N SER A 516 -3.01 -32.62 -7.68
CA SER A 516 -2.84 -31.42 -8.51
C SER A 516 -1.75 -31.63 -9.58
N ILE A 517 -0.65 -32.31 -9.23
CA ILE A 517 0.41 -32.69 -10.18
C ILE A 517 -0.15 -33.65 -11.25
N ASN A 518 -0.84 -34.72 -10.85
CA ASN A 518 -1.39 -35.72 -11.77
C ASN A 518 -2.49 -35.14 -12.70
N LYS A 519 -3.43 -34.35 -12.17
CA LYS A 519 -4.49 -33.71 -12.98
C LYS A 519 -3.90 -32.73 -14.00
N LEU A 520 -2.85 -31.96 -13.64
CA LEU A 520 -2.15 -31.08 -14.59
C LEU A 520 -1.26 -31.84 -15.60
N ALA A 521 -0.65 -32.97 -15.20
CA ALA A 521 0.11 -33.83 -16.08
C ALA A 521 -0.78 -34.54 -17.12
N GLN A 522 -1.97 -35.01 -16.70
CA GLN A 522 -3.01 -35.57 -17.59
C GLN A 522 -3.45 -34.58 -18.68
N LYS A 523 -3.53 -33.29 -18.36
CA LYS A 523 -3.82 -32.22 -19.33
C LYS A 523 -2.60 -31.83 -20.19
N GLY A 524 -1.43 -32.44 -19.98
CA GLY A 524 -0.17 -32.13 -20.66
C GLY A 524 0.47 -30.78 -20.26
N ILE A 525 -0.02 -30.15 -19.20
CA ILE A 525 0.39 -28.82 -18.74
C ILE A 525 1.74 -28.90 -18.01
N LEU A 526 1.86 -29.84 -17.07
CA LEU A 526 3.11 -30.12 -16.35
C LEU A 526 3.89 -31.26 -17.00
N LYS A 527 5.22 -31.17 -16.89
CA LYS A 527 6.17 -32.20 -17.33
C LYS A 527 7.24 -32.41 -16.26
N GLY A 528 7.61 -33.66 -16.05
CA GLY A 528 8.72 -34.08 -15.22
C GLY A 528 10.05 -34.05 -15.98
N TYR A 529 11.09 -34.56 -15.32
CA TYR A 529 12.40 -34.82 -15.89
C TYR A 529 12.38 -36.09 -16.76
N GLU A 530 13.40 -36.26 -17.61
CA GLU A 530 13.52 -37.39 -18.54
C GLU A 530 13.61 -38.77 -17.84
N ASN A 531 13.96 -38.79 -16.55
CA ASN A 531 14.02 -40.00 -15.73
C ASN A 531 12.66 -40.44 -15.17
N GLY A 532 11.56 -39.75 -15.49
CA GLY A 532 10.21 -40.05 -15.00
C GLY A 532 9.85 -39.47 -13.63
N GLN A 533 10.70 -38.61 -13.06
CA GLN A 533 10.42 -37.91 -11.79
C GLN A 533 9.83 -36.52 -12.02
N PHE A 534 9.02 -36.04 -11.08
CA PHE A 534 8.54 -34.67 -11.06
C PHE A 534 9.46 -33.73 -10.27
N GLY A 535 10.13 -34.19 -9.22
CA GLY A 535 10.88 -33.36 -8.27
C GLY A 535 9.99 -32.39 -7.48
N PRO A 536 8.99 -32.86 -6.71
CA PRO A 536 8.00 -31.98 -6.09
C PRO A 536 8.60 -30.94 -5.13
N ASN A 537 9.71 -31.28 -4.47
CA ASN A 537 10.38 -30.41 -3.50
C ASN A 537 11.50 -29.53 -4.11
N ASP A 538 11.82 -29.67 -5.40
CA ASP A 538 12.82 -28.81 -6.02
C ASP A 538 12.27 -27.38 -6.16
N PHE A 539 13.13 -26.38 -5.96
CA PHE A 539 12.77 -24.98 -6.21
C PHE A 539 12.65 -24.69 -7.71
N ILE A 540 11.61 -23.96 -8.10
CA ILE A 540 11.43 -23.58 -9.49
C ILE A 540 12.15 -22.27 -9.83
N GLN A 541 12.80 -22.26 -10.99
CA GLN A 541 13.48 -21.09 -11.54
C GLN A 541 12.53 -20.23 -12.38
N ARG A 542 12.78 -18.91 -12.42
CA ARG A 542 11.96 -17.90 -13.12
C ARG A 542 11.67 -18.26 -14.59
N HIS A 543 12.65 -18.81 -15.32
CA HIS A 543 12.47 -19.18 -16.74
C HIS A 543 11.51 -20.35 -16.99
N HIS A 544 11.29 -21.23 -16.00
CA HIS A 544 10.33 -22.33 -16.11
C HIS A 544 8.89 -21.82 -16.02
N LEU A 545 8.61 -20.83 -15.15
CA LEU A 545 7.30 -20.19 -15.08
C LEU A 545 6.98 -19.46 -16.39
N ALA A 546 7.94 -18.73 -16.96
CA ALA A 546 7.75 -18.04 -18.24
C ALA A 546 7.36 -19.02 -19.37
N LEU A 547 8.03 -20.17 -19.46
CA LEU A 547 7.66 -21.24 -20.41
C LEU A 547 6.27 -21.82 -20.17
N LEU A 548 5.85 -21.92 -18.91
CA LEU A 548 4.55 -22.50 -18.53
C LEU A 548 3.41 -21.55 -18.87
N ILE A 549 3.52 -20.27 -18.48
CA ILE A 549 2.52 -19.23 -18.77
C ILE A 549 2.37 -19.01 -20.28
N ASN A 550 3.47 -18.94 -21.04
CA ASN A 550 3.44 -18.79 -22.50
C ASN A 550 2.77 -19.96 -23.25
N ARG A 551 2.59 -21.12 -22.60
CA ARG A 551 1.80 -22.25 -23.14
C ARG A 551 0.33 -22.21 -22.75
N LEU A 552 0.02 -21.59 -21.62
CA LEU A 552 -1.33 -21.57 -21.03
C LEU A 552 -2.16 -20.38 -21.50
N VAL A 553 -1.55 -19.22 -21.69
CA VAL A 553 -2.24 -17.99 -22.07
C VAL A 553 -1.59 -17.38 -23.31
N LYS A 554 -2.42 -17.04 -24.30
CA LYS A 554 -2.03 -16.15 -25.38
C LYS A 554 -2.20 -14.71 -24.90
N LEU A 555 -1.08 -14.00 -24.75
CA LEU A 555 -1.06 -12.59 -24.37
C LEU A 555 -1.13 -11.71 -25.62
N ASP A 556 -1.88 -10.62 -25.56
CA ASP A 556 -1.85 -9.58 -26.58
C ASP A 556 -0.66 -8.63 -26.30
N ALA A 557 -0.04 -8.10 -27.37
CA ALA A 557 1.09 -7.20 -27.24
C ALA A 557 0.63 -5.82 -26.74
N VAL A 558 1.17 -5.38 -25.58
CA VAL A 558 0.87 -4.07 -24.98
C VAL A 558 2.05 -3.10 -25.03
N ARG A 559 3.25 -3.57 -25.39
CA ARG A 559 4.46 -2.75 -25.61
C ARG A 559 5.40 -3.40 -26.62
N GLU A 560 6.43 -2.66 -27.02
CA GLU A 560 7.54 -3.19 -27.83
C GLU A 560 8.43 -4.17 -27.05
N VAL A 561 9.12 -5.04 -27.78
CA VAL A 561 9.96 -6.10 -27.21
C VAL A 561 11.39 -5.60 -26.97
N VAL A 562 11.91 -5.80 -25.75
CA VAL A 562 13.29 -5.44 -25.37
C VAL A 562 14.03 -6.68 -24.88
N SER A 563 15.16 -7.03 -25.49
CA SER A 563 15.93 -8.20 -25.02
C SER A 563 16.58 -7.94 -23.66
N PHE A 564 16.47 -8.92 -22.76
CA PHE A 564 17.22 -8.92 -21.51
C PHE A 564 18.69 -9.31 -21.77
N GLU A 565 19.62 -8.60 -21.13
CA GLU A 565 21.08 -8.78 -21.30
C GLU A 565 21.56 -10.18 -20.88
N ASP A 566 20.88 -10.80 -19.91
CA ASP A 566 21.19 -12.12 -19.36
C ASP A 566 20.36 -13.26 -19.96
N VAL A 567 19.50 -12.98 -20.95
CA VAL A 567 18.74 -14.01 -21.69
C VAL A 567 19.19 -13.99 -23.15
N PRO A 568 20.25 -14.74 -23.51
CA PRO A 568 20.74 -14.76 -24.89
C PRO A 568 19.70 -15.36 -25.85
N THR A 569 19.78 -15.01 -27.13
CA THR A 569 18.80 -15.40 -28.17
C THR A 569 18.68 -16.91 -28.39
N ASN A 570 19.68 -17.69 -27.95
CA ASN A 570 19.70 -19.15 -27.98
C ASN A 570 19.18 -19.80 -26.67
N HIS A 571 18.78 -19.02 -25.66
CA HIS A 571 18.24 -19.54 -24.41
C HIS A 571 16.90 -20.26 -24.66
N PRO A 572 16.66 -21.47 -24.11
CA PRO A 572 15.45 -22.26 -24.41
C PRO A 572 14.13 -21.53 -24.10
N SER A 573 14.14 -20.62 -23.13
CA SER A 573 12.97 -19.80 -22.75
C SER A 573 12.93 -18.42 -23.42
N TYR A 574 13.87 -18.05 -24.31
CA TYR A 574 14.02 -16.68 -24.84
C TYR A 574 12.71 -16.12 -25.40
N SER A 575 12.06 -16.83 -26.34
CA SER A 575 10.80 -16.39 -26.94
C SER A 575 9.65 -16.30 -25.92
N ALA A 576 9.55 -17.23 -24.97
CA ALA A 576 8.53 -17.20 -23.93
C ALA A 576 8.70 -16.00 -22.98
N ILE A 577 9.95 -15.70 -22.61
CA ILE A 577 10.29 -14.53 -21.80
C ILE A 577 9.92 -13.25 -22.55
N LEU A 578 10.30 -13.12 -23.83
CA LEU A 578 9.93 -11.94 -24.62
C LEU A 578 8.42 -11.81 -24.85
N ASN A 579 7.69 -12.89 -25.07
CA ASN A 579 6.23 -12.85 -25.20
C ASN A 579 5.54 -12.36 -23.91
N LEU A 580 5.97 -12.86 -22.74
CA LEU A 580 5.45 -12.38 -21.45
C LEU A 580 5.83 -10.92 -21.19
N GLN A 581 7.02 -10.49 -21.64
CA GLN A 581 7.42 -9.08 -21.54
C GLN A 581 6.56 -8.20 -22.45
N GLN A 582 6.34 -8.60 -23.71
CA GLN A 582 5.51 -7.90 -24.68
C GLN A 582 4.06 -7.77 -24.21
N GLY A 583 3.55 -8.80 -23.54
CA GLY A 583 2.23 -8.84 -22.91
C GLY A 583 2.15 -8.18 -21.52
N GLY A 584 3.18 -7.47 -21.07
CA GLY A 584 3.15 -6.71 -19.80
C GLY A 584 3.25 -7.54 -18.51
N VAL A 585 3.44 -8.86 -18.61
CA VAL A 585 3.40 -9.78 -17.46
C VAL A 585 4.71 -9.79 -16.67
N ILE A 586 5.86 -9.63 -17.34
CA ILE A 586 7.20 -9.59 -16.71
C ILE A 586 8.02 -8.41 -17.25
N GLU A 587 8.86 -7.83 -16.40
CA GLU A 587 9.57 -6.57 -16.73
C GLU A 587 11.08 -6.67 -16.52
N GLY A 588 11.54 -7.68 -15.78
CA GLY A 588 12.94 -7.81 -15.36
C GLY A 588 13.34 -6.79 -14.29
N TYR A 589 14.64 -6.66 -14.08
CA TYR A 589 15.27 -5.66 -13.22
C TYR A 589 16.65 -5.35 -13.83
N LYS A 590 16.96 -4.07 -14.10
CA LYS A 590 18.25 -3.65 -14.70
C LYS A 590 18.63 -4.42 -15.97
N ASN A 591 17.70 -4.49 -16.94
CA ASN A 591 17.80 -5.29 -18.16
C ASN A 591 18.07 -6.81 -17.94
N SER A 592 18.01 -7.32 -16.71
CA SER A 592 18.16 -8.74 -16.38
C SER A 592 16.82 -9.37 -16.05
N PHE A 593 16.56 -10.56 -16.59
CA PHE A 593 15.43 -11.39 -16.19
C PHE A 593 15.80 -12.39 -15.09
N ASN A 594 17.09 -12.65 -14.86
CA ASN A 594 17.64 -13.70 -14.01
C ASN A 594 16.94 -15.05 -14.25
N PRO A 595 17.10 -15.66 -15.46
CA PRO A 595 16.34 -16.85 -15.85
C PRO A 595 16.51 -17.99 -14.83
N SER A 596 17.73 -18.23 -14.36
CA SER A 596 18.10 -19.30 -13.42
C SER A 596 17.81 -18.98 -11.96
N GLY A 597 17.40 -17.76 -11.62
CA GLY A 597 17.05 -17.36 -10.27
C GLY A 597 15.83 -18.12 -9.75
N GLN A 598 15.84 -18.46 -8.45
CA GLN A 598 14.67 -19.04 -7.79
C GLN A 598 13.50 -18.05 -7.82
N LEU A 599 12.32 -18.55 -8.15
CA LEU A 599 11.08 -17.77 -8.14
C LEU A 599 10.57 -17.62 -6.70
N THR A 600 10.28 -16.40 -6.27
CA THR A 600 9.61 -16.12 -4.98
C THR A 600 8.09 -16.25 -5.08
N LEU A 601 7.42 -16.46 -3.94
CA LEU A 601 5.96 -16.54 -3.89
C LEU A 601 5.29 -15.23 -4.35
N GLY A 602 5.87 -14.08 -4.01
CA GLY A 602 5.39 -12.77 -4.43
C GLY A 602 5.46 -12.56 -5.94
N GLU A 603 6.55 -13.02 -6.59
CA GLU A 603 6.69 -13.00 -8.05
C GLU A 603 5.70 -13.94 -8.73
N LEU A 604 5.50 -15.15 -8.17
CA LEU A 604 4.47 -16.06 -8.65
C LEU A 604 3.10 -15.36 -8.66
N ALA A 605 2.71 -14.78 -7.52
CA ALA A 605 1.42 -14.12 -7.39
C ALA A 605 1.24 -12.97 -8.40
N LYS A 606 2.22 -12.07 -8.54
CA LYS A 606 2.20 -10.98 -9.55
C LYS A 606 2.02 -11.52 -10.96
N ILE A 607 2.81 -12.55 -11.33
CA ILE A 607 2.77 -13.13 -12.67
C ILE A 607 1.42 -13.80 -12.96
N LEU A 608 0.85 -14.53 -12.00
CA LEU A 608 -0.46 -15.19 -12.20
C LEU A 608 -1.61 -14.18 -12.34
N VAL A 609 -1.63 -13.13 -11.52
CA VAL A 609 -2.68 -12.08 -11.60
C VAL A 609 -2.65 -11.38 -12.96
N HIS A 610 -1.48 -10.95 -13.42
CA HIS A 610 -1.34 -10.27 -14.71
C HIS A 610 -1.58 -11.22 -15.89
N ALA A 611 -0.97 -12.40 -15.90
CA ALA A 611 -1.08 -13.34 -17.02
C ALA A 611 -2.50 -13.83 -17.26
N PHE A 612 -3.31 -13.99 -16.21
CA PHE A 612 -4.70 -14.46 -16.33
C PHE A 612 -5.73 -13.33 -16.28
N ASN A 613 -5.31 -12.06 -16.32
CA ASN A 613 -6.15 -10.87 -16.21
C ASN A 613 -7.17 -11.00 -15.06
N ILE A 614 -6.65 -11.09 -13.83
CA ILE A 614 -7.44 -11.13 -12.60
C ILE A 614 -7.58 -9.70 -12.07
N GLU A 615 -8.82 -9.26 -11.84
CA GLU A 615 -9.08 -7.97 -11.18
C GLU A 615 -8.51 -7.99 -9.76
N GLN A 616 -7.71 -6.98 -9.41
CA GLN A 616 -7.03 -6.92 -8.13
C GLN A 616 -8.00 -6.58 -6.99
N ALA A 617 -7.80 -7.22 -5.84
CA ALA A 617 -8.57 -6.98 -4.62
C ALA A 617 -8.53 -5.50 -4.18
N LYS A 618 -9.57 -5.02 -3.51
CA LYS A 618 -9.55 -3.68 -2.92
C LYS A 618 -8.77 -3.71 -1.62
N ILE A 619 -7.63 -3.00 -1.58
CA ILE A 619 -6.78 -2.94 -0.38
C ILE A 619 -7.56 -2.35 0.80
N THR A 620 -7.76 -3.18 1.83
CA THR A 620 -8.31 -2.77 3.14
C THR A 620 -7.38 -3.21 4.26
N GLY A 621 -6.29 -2.47 4.47
CA GLY A 621 -5.29 -2.75 5.52
C GLY A 621 -3.95 -2.02 5.31
N GLU A 622 -3.09 -2.01 6.33
CA GLU A 622 -1.68 -1.62 6.20
C GLU A 622 -0.88 -2.80 5.62
N ASN A 623 -0.45 -2.69 4.35
CA ASN A 623 0.24 -3.78 3.66
C ASN A 623 1.77 -3.67 3.85
N GLN A 624 2.41 -4.77 4.25
CA GLN A 624 3.85 -4.79 4.57
C GLN A 624 4.78 -5.20 3.40
N HIS A 625 4.26 -5.59 2.23
CA HIS A 625 5.09 -6.08 1.12
C HIS A 625 4.54 -5.71 -0.26
N TRP A 626 5.41 -5.48 -1.25
CA TRP A 626 5.04 -5.11 -2.62
C TRP A 626 4.11 -6.13 -3.29
N SER A 627 4.27 -7.42 -2.94
CA SER A 627 3.48 -8.50 -3.52
C SER A 627 2.12 -8.71 -2.86
N TYR A 628 1.84 -8.03 -1.75
CA TYR A 628 0.68 -8.32 -0.88
C TYR A 628 -0.64 -8.24 -1.65
N ILE A 629 -0.81 -7.23 -2.50
CA ILE A 629 -2.01 -7.06 -3.34
C ILE A 629 -2.26 -8.30 -4.21
N TYR A 630 -1.22 -8.86 -4.82
CA TYR A 630 -1.35 -10.03 -5.68
C TYR A 630 -1.63 -11.29 -4.87
N THR A 631 -0.94 -11.50 -3.74
CA THR A 631 -1.21 -12.66 -2.88
C THR A 631 -2.62 -12.59 -2.29
N GLN A 632 -3.06 -11.42 -1.80
CA GLN A 632 -4.41 -11.20 -1.29
C GLN A 632 -5.49 -11.40 -2.36
N THR A 633 -5.25 -10.91 -3.59
CA THR A 633 -6.14 -11.16 -4.74
C THR A 633 -6.30 -12.65 -5.02
N LEU A 634 -5.23 -13.44 -4.89
CA LEU A 634 -5.31 -14.90 -5.07
C LEU A 634 -5.90 -15.61 -3.83
N SER A 635 -5.75 -15.05 -2.63
CA SER A 635 -6.40 -15.56 -1.40
C SER A 635 -7.91 -15.38 -1.40
N GLU A 636 -8.42 -14.22 -1.83
CA GLU A 636 -9.86 -13.94 -1.93
C GLU A 636 -10.58 -14.82 -2.97
N LEU A 637 -9.83 -15.51 -3.83
CA LEU A 637 -10.33 -16.42 -4.86
C LEU A 637 -10.05 -17.90 -4.54
N ASP A 638 -9.58 -18.21 -3.31
CA ASP A 638 -9.14 -19.54 -2.87
C ASP A 638 -8.02 -20.18 -3.74
N ILE A 639 -7.28 -19.35 -4.49
CA ILE A 639 -6.18 -19.77 -5.37
C ILE A 639 -4.86 -19.91 -4.61
N MET A 640 -4.63 -19.09 -3.58
CA MET A 640 -3.47 -19.16 -2.69
C MET A 640 -3.94 -19.11 -1.24
N LYS A 641 -3.68 -20.16 -0.46
CA LYS A 641 -4.19 -20.29 0.91
C LYS A 641 -3.22 -19.69 1.94
N ALA A 642 -3.67 -19.56 3.18
CA ALA A 642 -2.83 -19.10 4.29
C ALA A 642 -1.56 -19.95 4.49
N GLU A 643 -1.68 -21.29 4.39
CA GLU A 643 -0.56 -22.26 4.43
C GLU A 643 0.48 -22.02 3.31
N ASP A 644 0.04 -21.58 2.12
CA ASP A 644 0.95 -21.27 1.02
C ASP A 644 1.77 -20.00 1.28
N ILE A 645 1.26 -19.07 2.10
CA ILE A 645 1.87 -17.77 2.41
C ILE A 645 2.71 -17.82 3.70
N GLU A 646 2.53 -18.86 4.52
CA GLU A 646 3.31 -19.12 5.74
C GLU A 646 4.83 -19.08 5.46
N ASN A 647 5.62 -18.51 6.37
CA ASN A 647 7.05 -18.22 6.19
C ASN A 647 7.38 -17.12 5.15
N GLY A 648 6.37 -16.38 4.69
CA GLY A 648 6.55 -15.10 4.00
C GLY A 648 6.70 -15.18 2.49
N VAL A 649 6.37 -14.08 1.82
CA VAL A 649 6.22 -13.98 0.36
C VAL A 649 7.53 -13.94 -0.43
N ASN A 650 8.66 -13.74 0.25
CA ASN A 650 10.00 -13.82 -0.35
C ASN A 650 10.58 -15.24 -0.36
N LYS A 651 9.87 -16.25 0.19
CA LYS A 651 10.33 -17.63 0.16
C LYS A 651 10.38 -18.17 -1.28
N PRO A 652 11.36 -19.01 -1.64
CA PRO A 652 11.41 -19.66 -2.94
C PRO A 652 10.29 -20.70 -3.09
N VAL A 653 9.71 -20.77 -4.30
CA VAL A 653 8.58 -21.64 -4.63
C VAL A 653 9.07 -23.02 -5.05
N THR A 654 8.51 -24.08 -4.46
CA THR A 654 8.74 -25.46 -4.92
C THR A 654 7.86 -25.83 -6.12
N ARG A 655 8.28 -26.83 -6.90
CA ARG A 655 7.50 -27.34 -8.04
C ARG A 655 6.11 -27.85 -7.64
N ALA A 656 5.98 -28.46 -6.45
CA ALA A 656 4.69 -28.85 -5.89
C ALA A 656 3.78 -27.65 -5.55
N LEU A 657 4.33 -26.60 -4.92
CA LEU A 657 3.57 -25.40 -4.59
C LEU A 657 3.07 -24.67 -5.85
N LEU A 658 3.91 -24.58 -6.89
CA LEU A 658 3.45 -24.07 -8.19
C LEU A 658 2.32 -24.93 -8.77
N ALA A 659 2.46 -26.26 -8.74
CA ALA A 659 1.47 -27.16 -9.30
C ALA A 659 0.10 -27.01 -8.62
N ASP A 660 0.06 -26.90 -7.29
CA ASP A 660 -1.19 -26.78 -6.55
C ASP A 660 -1.86 -25.41 -6.74
N VAL A 661 -1.11 -24.30 -6.61
CA VAL A 661 -1.61 -22.94 -6.88
C VAL A 661 -2.12 -22.82 -8.32
N LEU A 662 -1.40 -23.37 -9.29
CA LEU A 662 -1.79 -23.33 -10.70
C LEU A 662 -3.02 -24.20 -10.99
N TYR A 663 -3.15 -25.36 -10.35
CA TYR A 663 -4.34 -26.21 -10.48
C TYR A 663 -5.60 -25.47 -10.00
N ARG A 664 -5.55 -24.84 -8.82
CA ARG A 664 -6.65 -24.02 -8.27
C ARG A 664 -6.98 -22.82 -9.17
N LEU A 665 -5.97 -22.13 -9.69
CA LEU A 665 -6.16 -21.03 -10.66
C LEU A 665 -6.86 -21.47 -11.95
N LEU A 666 -6.44 -22.60 -12.54
CA LEU A 666 -7.02 -23.08 -13.79
C LEU A 666 -8.44 -23.63 -13.60
N GLN A 667 -8.74 -24.21 -12.43
CA GLN A 667 -10.13 -24.52 -12.01
C GLN A 667 -10.97 -23.25 -11.92
N TYR A 668 -10.49 -22.21 -11.21
CA TYR A 668 -11.18 -20.91 -11.08
C TYR A 668 -11.46 -20.26 -12.46
N LYS A 669 -10.50 -20.33 -13.39
CA LYS A 669 -10.65 -19.82 -14.76
C LYS A 669 -11.42 -20.75 -15.71
N GLN A 670 -11.89 -21.92 -15.24
CA GLN A 670 -12.61 -22.94 -16.03
C GLN A 670 -11.83 -23.44 -17.26
N LEU A 671 -10.51 -23.60 -17.10
CA LEU A 671 -9.57 -23.98 -18.17
C LEU A 671 -9.17 -25.48 -18.16
N ILE A 672 -9.54 -26.25 -17.14
CA ILE A 672 -9.22 -27.68 -16.97
C ILE A 672 -10.41 -28.48 -16.42
#